data_AF-A0A833TLX6-F1
#
_entry.id   AF-A0A833TLX6-F1
#
_cell.length_a   1.000
_cell.length_b   1.000
_cell.length_c   1.000
_cell.angle_alpha   90.00
_cell.angle_beta   90.00
_cell.angle_gamma   90.00
#
_symmetry.space_group_name_H-M   'P 1'
#
loop_
_entity.id
_entity.type
_entity.pdbx_description
1 polymer ?
#
loop_
_entity_poly.entity_id
_entity_poly.type
_entity_poly.pdbx_seq_one_letter_code
_entity_poly.pdbx_strand_id
1 'polypeptide(L)'
;MALCFQAVPLVAPPSYPNAIAWSDENLIAVASGHLVTILNPALPFGPRGLITVPVGEPFPFGVVDRKELLSGCLLPTCLSRDRRPCVRSIAWSPLGMAPNSGCLLAVCTTEGCVKLYRPPFCDFGAEWIEVMDISERLYDYLARINFGKFDVSCTENSDATGHRCAEDSSNFISKKVYKRRKTTNKGSGTISEPCRRKNKDSNVSSDPHTEMETVPEISCGQLGDENSLQIVPMSNSKAKSLEQIPEKCMLPQITASQYASRSAMLSSLAVAWSPLLPLSCELCPVPQTGSSVSLLAVGCKSGNISIWRVYIPECYSVECSRGPTTVTLVGLLQAHLSWITSISWALLASDSSNPQILLATGSSDGSVRIWLGNDKELLNSSEVNSTPLFLLKKVIIADAAPVSVLSLSMPAKSMHKMLLAFGKGSGSFEVWNCDIYSNNFEKFGSYDAHDNVVTGLAWAFDGSCLYSCSQDNFVRSWIVRGSSLCEVPIPSNTPHLRSSADHPDVFISCIGVAMSPGNLVVAMARNLDLELLDPMYQARAQKAVVEFYWIGGQQLDRLSNTAPLDVKALKGFPGFPEKELACWESNILWSLKKYEHLDEPLVVWDIIASLLAFKQTASKFVEHILLKWLSFSSTGSEVGLPAKKLLPCISASLSKINSRQLHLLNIICRRVMLSELKANQINRKLENLRGLSSAEGRQLTMWMELLFSSERELRERLLGFSFSASISRMSHRATTASRPGYWYPIGLAQMEQWVALNHEHARDQLKALASEVGRHERSECAAVEQCSYCSALVPFDSPEVGFCRGLEGESGIGQSHTLPRCAVSMQICPTTPLWFCICCSRRAFRLAPETLFSMPRNRVDFKSSTKSSVVEVPSKPLCPFCGILLQRLQPDFLLSASPV
;
A
#
# COMPACT_ATOMS: atom_id res chain seq x y z
N MET A 1 -27.85 -4.29 16.57
CA MET A 1 -26.48 -3.86 16.93
C MET A 1 -25.81 -3.31 15.69
N ALA A 2 -25.29 -2.09 15.77
CA ALA A 2 -24.39 -1.48 14.78
C ALA A 2 -23.55 -0.45 15.56
N LEU A 3 -22.24 -0.64 15.57
CA LEU A 3 -21.28 0.05 16.45
C LEU A 3 -20.49 1.10 15.64
N CYS A 4 -19.44 1.69 16.25
CA CYS A 4 -18.42 2.54 15.62
C CYS A 4 -17.92 2.02 14.25
N PHE A 5 -17.34 2.92 13.43
CA PHE A 5 -17.12 2.72 11.99
C PHE A 5 -16.12 1.58 11.72
N GLN A 6 -16.69 0.39 11.63
CA GLN A 6 -16.06 -0.92 11.53
C GLN A 6 -14.79 -1.14 12.38
N ALA A 7 -14.99 -1.37 13.69
CA ALA A 7 -14.02 -2.13 14.47
C ALA A 7 -13.82 -3.53 13.84
N VAL A 8 -12.68 -3.78 13.19
CA VAL A 8 -12.35 -5.11 12.61
C VAL A 8 -11.45 -5.87 13.58
N PRO A 9 -11.89 -7.03 14.12
CA PRO A 9 -11.10 -7.78 15.09
C PRO A 9 -9.91 -8.52 14.45
N LEU A 10 -8.85 -8.66 15.23
CA LEU A 10 -7.62 -9.36 14.90
C LEU A 10 -7.38 -10.52 15.88
N VAL A 11 -7.03 -11.69 15.33
CA VAL A 11 -6.81 -12.95 16.08
C VAL A 11 -5.55 -12.91 16.95
N ALA A 12 -4.60 -12.03 16.62
CA ALA A 12 -3.34 -11.83 17.33
C ALA A 12 -3.06 -10.33 17.55
N PRO A 13 -2.35 -9.95 18.63
CA PRO A 13 -1.98 -8.56 18.88
C PRO A 13 -0.79 -8.12 18.00
N PRO A 14 -0.80 -6.91 17.41
CA PRO A 14 0.43 -6.25 16.95
C PRO A 14 1.39 -5.96 18.10
N SER A 15 2.70 -6.07 17.84
CA SER A 15 3.75 -5.99 18.87
C SER A 15 4.94 -5.08 18.53
N TYR A 16 4.98 -4.51 17.32
CA TYR A 16 6.07 -3.64 16.85
C TYR A 16 5.50 -2.32 16.31
N PRO A 17 6.21 -1.18 16.47
CA PRO A 17 5.80 0.10 15.91
C PRO A 17 5.45 0.03 14.42
N ASN A 18 4.52 0.87 13.98
CA ASN A 18 4.02 0.99 12.62
C ASN A 18 3.46 -0.34 12.06
N ALA A 19 2.73 -1.09 12.89
CA ALA A 19 2.17 -2.40 12.53
C ALA A 19 1.04 -2.37 11.48
N ILE A 20 0.60 -1.20 11.01
CA ILE A 20 -0.49 -1.03 10.04
C ILE A 20 -0.03 -0.18 8.85
N ALA A 21 -0.37 -0.62 7.64
CA ALA A 21 -0.06 0.11 6.41
C ALA A 21 -1.24 0.08 5.43
N TRP A 22 -1.60 1.25 4.87
CA TRP A 22 -2.59 1.40 3.80
C TRP A 22 -1.89 1.44 2.43
N SER A 23 -2.49 0.85 1.41
CA SER A 23 -1.95 0.76 0.04
C SER A 23 -2.65 1.66 -0.96
N ASP A 24 -1.95 1.90 -2.08
CA ASP A 24 -2.44 2.51 -3.31
C ASP A 24 -3.52 1.68 -4.05
N GLU A 25 -3.99 0.55 -3.49
CA GLU A 25 -5.13 -0.25 -3.98
C GLU A 25 -6.32 -0.32 -3.01
N ASN A 26 -6.30 0.48 -1.94
CA ASN A 26 -7.27 0.46 -0.83
C ASN A 26 -7.33 -0.86 -0.06
N LEU A 27 -6.21 -1.57 0.06
CA LEU A 27 -6.04 -2.63 1.05
C LEU A 27 -5.21 -2.13 2.24
N ILE A 28 -5.53 -2.64 3.42
CA ILE A 28 -4.79 -2.39 4.66
C ILE A 28 -4.16 -3.70 5.11
N ALA A 29 -2.87 -3.70 5.36
CA ALA A 29 -2.16 -4.81 5.99
C ALA A 29 -1.91 -4.47 7.47
N VAL A 30 -2.11 -5.45 8.36
CA VAL A 30 -1.78 -5.35 9.78
C VAL A 30 -0.91 -6.53 10.22
N ALA A 31 0.26 -6.22 10.76
CA ALA A 31 1.21 -7.17 11.33
C ALA A 31 0.79 -7.58 12.75
N SER A 32 0.32 -8.81 12.91
CA SER A 32 -0.31 -9.33 14.13
C SER A 32 0.32 -10.67 14.53
N GLY A 33 1.29 -10.65 15.44
CA GLY A 33 2.09 -11.83 15.77
C GLY A 33 2.74 -12.47 14.54
N HIS A 34 2.50 -13.76 14.30
CA HIS A 34 3.01 -14.53 13.15
C HIS A 34 2.13 -14.42 11.89
N LEU A 35 1.17 -13.50 11.86
CA LEU A 35 0.22 -13.30 10.77
C LEU A 35 0.27 -11.87 10.25
N VAL A 36 0.07 -11.67 8.93
CA VAL A 36 -0.37 -10.38 8.38
C VAL A 36 -1.82 -10.50 7.96
N THR A 37 -2.71 -9.73 8.58
CA THR A 37 -4.13 -9.67 8.23
C THR A 37 -4.35 -8.58 7.17
N ILE A 38 -4.99 -8.91 6.05
CA ILE A 38 -5.20 -7.99 4.93
C ILE A 38 -6.69 -7.68 4.77
N LEU A 39 -7.06 -6.42 4.96
CA LEU A 39 -8.43 -5.92 5.03
C LEU A 39 -8.77 -5.04 3.81
N ASN A 40 -10.04 -4.98 3.46
CA ASN A 40 -10.59 -4.06 2.46
C ASN A 40 -11.65 -3.16 3.12
N PRO A 41 -11.40 -1.86 3.33
CA PRO A 41 -12.39 -0.93 3.90
C PRO A 41 -13.71 -0.84 3.12
N ALA A 42 -13.75 -1.26 1.85
CA ALA A 42 -14.98 -1.33 1.05
C ALA A 42 -15.77 -2.65 1.21
N LEU A 43 -15.15 -3.71 1.75
CA LEU A 43 -15.79 -4.99 2.10
C LEU A 43 -15.26 -5.42 3.48
N PRO A 44 -15.67 -4.74 4.56
CA PRO A 44 -14.96 -4.79 5.83
C PRO A 44 -15.44 -5.91 6.78
N PHE A 45 -16.21 -6.88 6.28
CA PHE A 45 -16.61 -8.09 7.00
C PHE A 45 -15.74 -9.27 6.55
N GLY A 46 -14.77 -9.63 7.39
CA GLY A 46 -13.77 -10.67 7.11
C GLY A 46 -12.52 -10.14 6.39
N PRO A 47 -11.35 -10.78 6.58
CA PRO A 47 -10.13 -10.39 5.87
C PRO A 47 -10.21 -10.79 4.39
N ARG A 48 -9.76 -9.90 3.50
CA ARG A 48 -9.59 -10.19 2.06
C ARG A 48 -8.36 -11.07 1.80
N GLY A 49 -7.41 -11.09 2.74
CA GLY A 49 -6.28 -12.00 2.67
C GLY A 49 -5.54 -12.19 4.00
N LEU A 50 -4.66 -13.19 4.02
CA LEU A 50 -3.80 -13.54 5.13
C LEU A 50 -2.38 -13.84 4.62
N ILE A 51 -1.35 -13.54 5.40
CA ILE A 51 -0.01 -14.14 5.25
C ILE A 51 0.30 -14.88 6.55
N THR A 52 0.56 -16.18 6.47
CA THR A 52 1.11 -16.96 7.58
C THR A 52 2.64 -16.94 7.49
N VAL A 53 3.34 -16.53 8.55
CA VAL A 53 4.81 -16.61 8.59
C VAL A 53 5.25 -18.00 9.05
N PRO A 54 5.92 -18.80 8.20
CA PRO A 54 6.51 -20.08 8.62
C PRO A 54 7.76 -19.86 9.48
N VAL A 55 8.16 -20.88 10.24
CA VAL A 55 9.48 -20.93 10.89
C VAL A 55 10.54 -21.14 9.81
N GLY A 56 11.52 -20.25 9.72
CA GLY A 56 12.65 -20.39 8.78
C GLY A 56 13.74 -21.32 9.32
N GLU A 57 14.53 -21.93 8.43
CA GLU A 57 15.83 -22.47 8.82
C GLU A 57 16.86 -21.34 8.92
N PRO A 58 17.78 -21.37 9.91
CA PRO A 58 18.78 -20.32 10.07
C PRO A 58 19.83 -20.37 8.95
N PHE A 59 20.15 -19.21 8.38
CA PHE A 59 21.15 -19.11 7.30
C PHE A 59 22.49 -19.78 7.65
N PRO A 60 23.10 -20.56 6.73
CA PRO A 60 24.35 -21.27 6.98
C PRO A 60 25.56 -20.31 7.02
N PHE A 61 25.77 -19.66 8.17
CA PHE A 61 26.86 -18.70 8.41
C PHE A 61 28.22 -19.34 8.69
N GLY A 62 28.22 -20.57 9.22
CA GLY A 62 29.35 -21.21 9.91
C GLY A 62 28.97 -21.66 11.33
N VAL A 63 29.81 -22.48 11.96
CA VAL A 63 29.59 -23.06 13.30
C VAL A 63 30.53 -22.42 14.33
N VAL A 64 30.03 -22.14 15.52
CA VAL A 64 30.80 -21.57 16.65
C VAL A 64 31.12 -22.66 17.67
N ASP A 65 32.32 -22.64 18.29
CA ASP A 65 32.64 -23.58 19.39
C ASP A 65 31.66 -23.38 20.56
N ARG A 66 31.22 -24.49 21.18
CA ARG A 66 30.32 -24.50 22.33
C ARG A 66 30.83 -23.63 23.49
N LYS A 67 32.16 -23.45 23.60
CA LYS A 67 32.80 -22.56 24.58
C LYS A 67 32.50 -21.07 24.35
N GLU A 68 32.35 -20.64 23.10
CA GLU A 68 32.11 -19.23 22.76
C GLU A 68 30.62 -18.84 22.73
N LEU A 69 29.69 -19.81 22.83
CA LEU A 69 28.24 -19.54 22.83
C LEU A 69 27.78 -18.59 23.97
N LEU A 70 28.52 -18.56 25.08
CA LEU A 70 28.27 -17.64 26.20
C LEU A 70 28.89 -16.24 26.00
N SER A 71 29.48 -15.96 24.84
CA SER A 71 30.04 -14.64 24.51
C SER A 71 28.94 -13.59 24.42
N GLY A 72 29.18 -12.41 25.01
CA GLY A 72 28.21 -11.31 25.07
C GLY A 72 27.71 -10.84 23.70
N CYS A 73 28.49 -11.03 22.63
CA CYS A 73 28.07 -10.69 21.26
C CYS A 73 27.00 -11.64 20.67
N LEU A 74 26.81 -12.83 21.24
CA LEU A 74 25.79 -13.80 20.79
C LEU A 74 24.49 -13.72 21.60
N LEU A 75 24.47 -13.06 22.77
CA LEU A 75 23.24 -12.85 23.56
C LEU A 75 22.07 -12.28 22.72
N PRO A 76 22.25 -11.33 21.78
CA PRO A 76 21.16 -10.81 20.93
C PRO A 76 20.68 -11.77 19.83
N THR A 77 21.18 -13.00 19.80
CA THR A 77 20.81 -14.08 18.85
C THR A 77 20.46 -15.37 19.60
N CYS A 78 21.03 -15.62 20.79
CA CYS A 78 20.65 -16.73 21.68
C CYS A 78 19.38 -16.48 22.50
N LEU A 79 18.86 -15.23 22.52
CA LEU A 79 17.66 -14.85 23.28
C LEU A 79 16.57 -14.34 22.33
N SER A 80 15.69 -15.23 21.86
CA SER A 80 14.40 -14.82 21.30
C SER A 80 13.43 -14.47 22.44
N ARG A 81 12.57 -13.47 22.24
CA ARG A 81 11.40 -13.25 23.10
C ARG A 81 10.24 -14.14 22.66
N ASP A 82 10.12 -14.34 21.36
CA ASP A 82 9.05 -15.08 20.71
C ASP A 82 9.40 -16.56 20.54
N ARG A 83 8.38 -17.43 20.61
CA ARG A 83 8.48 -18.89 20.40
C ARG A 83 8.28 -19.31 18.93
N ARG A 84 7.99 -18.34 18.05
CA ARG A 84 7.75 -18.45 16.59
C ARG A 84 8.10 -17.09 15.97
N PRO A 85 8.43 -17.01 14.67
CA PRO A 85 8.64 -15.72 14.02
C PRO A 85 7.36 -14.88 14.01
N CYS A 86 7.40 -13.75 14.69
CA CYS A 86 6.45 -12.66 14.52
C CYS A 86 6.86 -11.77 13.34
N VAL A 87 5.90 -11.08 12.74
CA VAL A 87 6.11 -10.00 11.76
C VAL A 87 6.60 -8.74 12.50
N ARG A 88 7.65 -8.10 12.00
CA ARG A 88 8.30 -6.93 12.60
C ARG A 88 7.98 -5.63 11.85
N SER A 89 7.97 -5.66 10.52
CA SER A 89 7.79 -4.49 9.67
C SER A 89 7.14 -4.91 8.35
N ILE A 90 6.24 -4.07 7.83
CA ILE A 90 5.52 -4.29 6.57
C ILE A 90 5.57 -3.03 5.71
N ALA A 91 5.64 -3.19 4.39
CA ALA A 91 5.58 -2.07 3.45
C ALA A 91 4.93 -2.47 2.12
N TRP A 92 3.95 -1.67 1.68
CA TRP A 92 3.33 -1.78 0.37
C TRP A 92 4.20 -1.17 -0.72
N SER A 93 4.28 -1.82 -1.88
CA SER A 93 4.84 -1.22 -3.08
C SER A 93 3.87 -0.21 -3.72
N PRO A 94 4.35 0.67 -4.62
CA PRO A 94 3.47 1.39 -5.53
C PRO A 94 2.55 0.46 -6.32
N LEU A 95 1.42 1.00 -6.76
CA LEU A 95 0.45 0.30 -7.60
C LEU A 95 1.07 -0.15 -8.94
N GLY A 96 0.78 -1.38 -9.36
CA GLY A 96 1.24 -1.94 -10.64
C GLY A 96 2.44 -2.89 -10.56
N MET A 97 3.08 -3.04 -9.40
CA MET A 97 4.23 -3.95 -9.26
C MET A 97 3.87 -5.44 -9.31
N ALA A 98 2.62 -5.80 -8.98
CA ALA A 98 2.16 -7.18 -9.06
C ALA A 98 1.70 -7.55 -10.49
N PRO A 99 1.82 -8.82 -10.95
CA PRO A 99 1.39 -9.24 -12.30
C PRO A 99 -0.10 -9.05 -12.64
N ASN A 100 -0.95 -8.79 -11.62
CA ASN A 100 -2.36 -8.41 -11.77
C ASN A 100 -2.59 -6.88 -11.76
N SER A 101 -1.51 -6.08 -11.75
CA SER A 101 -1.47 -4.62 -11.58
C SER A 101 -1.90 -4.09 -10.20
N GLY A 102 -1.96 -4.96 -9.19
CA GLY A 102 -2.08 -4.56 -7.78
C GLY A 102 -0.75 -4.16 -7.15
N CYS A 103 -0.75 -4.02 -5.83
CA CYS A 103 0.45 -3.83 -5.02
C CYS A 103 1.14 -5.17 -4.67
N LEU A 104 2.44 -5.11 -4.39
CA LEU A 104 3.18 -6.14 -3.67
C LEU A 104 3.30 -5.73 -2.19
N LEU A 105 3.40 -6.72 -1.29
CA LEU A 105 3.62 -6.51 0.13
C LEU A 105 4.98 -7.08 0.55
N ALA A 106 5.89 -6.23 1.01
CA ALA A 106 7.13 -6.66 1.65
C ALA A 106 6.84 -6.93 3.14
N VAL A 107 7.22 -8.11 3.62
CA VAL A 107 7.06 -8.54 5.02
C VAL A 107 8.42 -8.89 5.60
N CYS A 108 8.80 -8.19 6.67
CA CYS A 108 10.02 -8.40 7.43
C CYS A 108 9.69 -9.11 8.74
N THR A 109 10.39 -10.22 9.02
CA THR A 109 10.17 -11.07 10.20
C THR A 109 11.10 -10.70 11.36
N THR A 110 10.78 -11.20 12.55
CA THR A 110 11.62 -11.08 13.75
C THR A 110 12.96 -11.81 13.64
N GLU A 111 13.01 -12.89 12.85
CA GLU A 111 14.21 -13.66 12.46
C GLU A 111 15.12 -12.90 11.47
N GLY A 112 14.62 -11.84 10.81
CA GLY A 112 15.36 -11.02 9.85
C GLY A 112 15.17 -11.43 8.38
N CYS A 113 14.30 -12.40 8.11
CA CYS A 113 13.90 -12.77 6.75
C CYS A 113 12.92 -11.74 6.17
N VAL A 114 13.16 -11.31 4.92
CA VAL A 114 12.30 -10.39 4.17
C VAL A 114 11.78 -11.08 2.92
N LYS A 115 10.45 -11.25 2.83
CA LYS A 115 9.78 -11.91 1.71
C LYS A 115 8.79 -10.96 1.04
N LEU A 116 8.65 -11.09 -0.28
CA LEU A 116 7.66 -10.36 -1.08
C LEU A 116 6.45 -11.24 -1.33
N TYR A 117 5.25 -10.68 -1.12
CA TYR A 117 3.98 -11.37 -1.32
C TYR A 117 3.09 -10.62 -2.31
N ARG A 118 2.22 -11.37 -2.99
CA ARG A 118 1.17 -10.87 -3.90
C ARG A 118 -0.19 -11.49 -3.55
N PRO A 119 -1.31 -10.88 -3.96
CA PRO A 119 -2.63 -11.49 -3.78
C PRO A 119 -2.76 -12.86 -4.49
N PRO A 120 -3.58 -13.78 -3.94
CA PRO A 120 -3.92 -15.04 -4.60
C PRO A 120 -4.66 -14.79 -5.91
N PHE A 121 -4.52 -15.72 -6.86
CA PHE A 121 -4.86 -15.46 -8.27
C PHE A 121 -5.76 -16.53 -8.90
N CYS A 122 -5.49 -17.80 -8.63
CA CYS A 122 -6.24 -18.97 -9.08
C CYS A 122 -6.76 -19.82 -7.91
N ASP A 123 -6.16 -19.64 -6.75
CA ASP A 123 -6.31 -20.47 -5.58
C ASP A 123 -7.49 -19.95 -4.76
N PHE A 124 -8.41 -20.83 -4.38
CA PHE A 124 -9.68 -20.49 -3.73
C PHE A 124 -9.52 -20.14 -2.23
N GLY A 125 -8.35 -19.64 -1.83
CA GLY A 125 -7.99 -19.31 -0.46
C GLY A 125 -7.68 -17.83 -0.25
N ALA A 126 -7.69 -17.41 1.01
CA ALA A 126 -7.31 -16.06 1.42
C ALA A 126 -5.77 -15.86 1.51
N GLU A 127 -4.98 -16.94 1.46
CA GLU A 127 -3.54 -16.85 1.67
C GLU A 127 -2.81 -16.17 0.50
N TRP A 128 -1.98 -15.18 0.82
CA TRP A 128 -1.17 -14.44 -0.14
C TRP A 128 0.09 -15.22 -0.49
N ILE A 129 0.49 -15.12 -1.76
CA ILE A 129 1.46 -16.03 -2.36
C ILE A 129 2.84 -15.36 -2.34
N GLU A 130 3.83 -16.07 -1.82
CA GLU A 130 5.23 -15.66 -1.86
C GLU A 130 5.73 -15.55 -3.32
N VAL A 131 6.45 -14.47 -3.59
CA VAL A 131 7.01 -14.12 -4.90
C VAL A 131 8.53 -14.24 -4.90
N MET A 132 9.17 -13.87 -3.79
CA MET A 132 10.63 -13.81 -3.67
C MET A 132 11.05 -13.73 -2.20
N ASP A 133 12.11 -14.46 -1.81
CA ASP A 133 12.88 -14.14 -0.61
C ASP A 133 14.03 -13.17 -0.97
N ILE A 134 14.09 -12.05 -0.25
CA ILE A 134 15.10 -11.00 -0.42
C ILE A 134 16.30 -11.25 0.51
N SER A 135 16.10 -11.88 1.66
CA SER A 135 17.17 -12.25 2.59
C SER A 135 17.99 -13.43 2.07
N GLU A 136 17.38 -14.38 1.35
CA GLU A 136 18.09 -15.42 0.59
C GLU A 136 19.01 -14.80 -0.46
N ARG A 137 18.49 -13.88 -1.29
CA ARG A 137 19.31 -13.15 -2.28
C ARG A 137 20.41 -12.31 -1.64
N LEU A 138 20.18 -11.78 -0.44
CA LEU A 138 21.20 -11.04 0.32
C LEU A 138 22.27 -11.98 0.89
N TYR A 139 21.88 -13.16 1.41
CA TYR A 139 22.81 -14.22 1.81
C TYR A 139 23.71 -14.61 0.64
N ASP A 140 23.10 -14.87 -0.52
CA ASP A 140 23.80 -15.28 -1.74
C ASP A 140 24.84 -14.25 -2.18
N TYR A 141 24.50 -12.96 -2.13
CA TYR A 141 25.45 -11.88 -2.43
C TYR A 141 26.56 -11.80 -1.37
N LEU A 142 26.22 -11.77 -0.08
CA LEU A 142 27.20 -11.64 1.01
C LEU A 142 28.15 -12.84 1.08
N ALA A 143 27.67 -14.05 0.79
CA ALA A 143 28.49 -15.25 0.69
C ALA A 143 29.52 -15.13 -0.45
N ARG A 144 29.10 -14.68 -1.64
CA ARG A 144 30.01 -14.46 -2.79
C ARG A 144 31.10 -13.43 -2.51
N ILE A 145 30.85 -12.43 -1.64
CA ILE A 145 31.84 -11.44 -1.20
C ILE A 145 32.48 -11.76 0.17
N ASN A 146 32.42 -13.02 0.64
CA ASN A 146 32.98 -13.48 1.92
C ASN A 146 32.58 -12.66 3.16
N PHE A 147 31.40 -12.01 3.11
CA PHE A 147 30.88 -11.04 4.09
C PHE A 147 31.80 -9.83 4.31
N GLY A 148 32.48 -9.36 3.25
CA GLY A 148 33.31 -8.15 3.27
C GLY A 148 34.70 -8.33 3.88
N LYS A 149 35.16 -9.57 4.09
CA LYS A 149 36.56 -9.84 4.44
C LYS A 149 37.45 -9.75 3.19
N PHE A 150 38.45 -8.88 3.22
CA PHE A 150 39.68 -9.13 2.48
C PHE A 150 40.51 -10.14 3.28
N ASP A 151 40.94 -11.23 2.63
CA ASP A 151 41.98 -12.09 3.18
C ASP A 151 43.33 -11.35 3.08
N VAL A 152 43.64 -10.58 4.11
CA VAL A 152 45.01 -10.15 4.38
C VAL A 152 45.78 -11.41 4.76
N SER A 153 46.38 -12.06 3.76
CA SER A 153 47.32 -13.14 3.97
C SER A 153 48.45 -12.62 4.86
N CYS A 154 48.53 -13.10 6.09
CA CYS A 154 49.65 -12.83 6.97
C CYS A 154 50.91 -13.47 6.38
N THR A 155 51.64 -12.72 5.55
CA THR A 155 53.00 -13.07 5.13
C THR A 155 53.89 -12.96 6.35
N GLU A 156 54.05 -14.08 7.06
CA GLU A 156 55.19 -14.27 7.94
C GLU A 156 56.47 -14.11 7.12
N ASN A 157 57.28 -13.10 7.45
CA ASN A 157 58.73 -13.14 7.34
C ASN A 157 59.36 -11.99 8.15
N SER A 158 60.61 -12.21 8.56
CA SER A 158 61.45 -11.28 9.32
C SER A 158 61.91 -10.09 8.44
N ASP A 159 62.32 -8.94 8.97
CA ASP A 159 63.49 -8.78 9.82
C ASP A 159 63.56 -7.47 10.61
N ALA A 160 64.55 -7.37 11.52
CA ALA A 160 64.73 -6.23 12.41
C ALA A 160 65.95 -5.35 12.04
N THR A 161 65.71 -4.08 11.71
CA THR A 161 66.63 -2.93 11.90
C THR A 161 65.88 -1.61 11.57
N GLY A 162 66.23 -0.44 12.13
CA GLY A 162 67.22 -0.27 13.19
C GLY A 162 67.76 1.12 13.55
N HIS A 163 67.28 2.29 13.08
CA HIS A 163 67.82 3.59 13.53
C HIS A 163 66.86 4.82 13.45
N ARG A 164 66.85 5.58 14.57
CA ARG A 164 66.87 7.07 14.77
C ARG A 164 66.11 8.04 13.83
N CYS A 165 65.66 9.24 14.24
CA CYS A 165 65.14 9.84 15.50
C CYS A 165 65.09 11.39 15.32
N ALA A 166 63.91 12.00 15.34
CA ALA A 166 63.60 13.42 15.67
C ALA A 166 62.07 13.57 15.51
N GLU A 167 61.28 13.64 16.57
CA GLU A 167 60.98 14.84 17.38
C GLU A 167 60.23 15.95 16.61
N ASP A 168 58.91 16.00 16.81
CA ASP A 168 58.30 17.11 17.57
C ASP A 168 57.04 16.60 18.32
N SER A 169 56.58 17.27 19.39
CA SER A 169 55.58 16.68 20.30
C SER A 169 54.69 17.63 21.12
N SER A 170 53.39 17.28 21.23
CA SER A 170 52.48 17.56 22.37
C SER A 170 51.02 17.22 21.98
N ASN A 171 50.11 16.83 22.88
CA ASN A 171 50.23 16.30 24.23
C ASN A 171 48.96 15.50 24.60
N PHE A 172 49.07 14.23 25.00
CA PHE A 172 47.97 13.50 25.68
C PHE A 172 48.51 12.33 26.53
N ILE A 173 48.40 12.42 27.86
CA ILE A 173 48.71 11.31 28.79
C ILE A 173 47.49 11.01 29.68
N SER A 174 46.70 10.05 29.20
CA SER A 174 46.30 8.80 29.87
C SER A 174 45.99 8.74 31.38
N LYS A 175 45.04 7.84 31.72
CA LYS A 175 44.62 7.34 33.04
C LYS A 175 43.61 8.25 33.77
N LYS A 176 42.65 7.75 34.55
CA LYS A 176 42.60 6.45 35.28
C LYS A 176 41.15 5.94 35.46
N VAL A 177 40.94 4.63 35.44
CA VAL A 177 39.67 3.97 35.83
C VAL A 177 39.55 3.94 37.36
N TYR A 178 38.34 4.15 37.91
CA TYR A 178 38.05 3.90 39.32
C TYR A 178 36.72 3.16 39.54
N LYS A 179 36.69 2.30 40.57
CA LYS A 179 35.56 1.45 40.95
C LYS A 179 34.57 2.20 41.86
N ARG A 180 33.25 1.98 41.67
CA ARG A 180 32.21 2.43 42.63
C ARG A 180 32.36 1.70 43.98
N ARG A 181 32.01 2.39 45.07
CA ARG A 181 31.90 1.84 46.44
C ARG A 181 30.61 2.36 47.11
N LYS A 182 30.00 1.57 48.00
CA LYS A 182 28.78 1.94 48.76
C LYS A 182 29.13 2.63 50.08
N THR A 183 28.41 3.70 50.42
CA THR A 183 28.08 4.21 51.77
C THR A 183 26.92 5.21 51.60
N THR A 184 25.69 4.98 52.06
CA THR A 184 25.16 5.15 53.43
C THR A 184 25.34 6.55 54.01
N ASN A 185 24.24 7.23 54.38
CA ASN A 185 24.28 8.47 55.14
C ASN A 185 23.08 8.61 56.11
N LYS A 186 23.38 9.04 57.34
CA LYS A 186 22.51 9.56 58.42
C LYS A 186 23.40 10.55 59.20
N GLY A 187 22.93 11.66 59.78
CA GLY A 187 21.59 12.25 59.82
C GLY A 187 21.39 13.10 61.08
N SER A 188 20.57 14.15 60.99
CA SER A 188 20.03 14.97 62.09
C SER A 188 18.64 15.47 61.64
N GLY A 189 17.58 15.58 62.46
CA GLY A 189 17.50 15.69 63.91
C GLY A 189 17.08 17.13 64.26
N THR A 190 16.01 17.42 65.01
CA THR A 190 15.05 16.58 65.76
C THR A 190 13.80 17.42 66.09
N ILE A 191 12.59 16.84 66.30
CA ILE A 191 11.58 17.37 67.26
C ILE A 191 10.47 16.32 67.58
N SER A 192 10.12 16.25 68.88
CA SER A 192 8.97 15.63 69.60
C SER A 192 8.23 14.35 69.09
N GLU A 193 8.59 13.20 69.69
CA GLU A 193 7.81 12.51 70.77
C GLU A 193 6.43 11.82 70.53
N PRO A 194 6.00 10.86 71.41
CA PRO A 194 5.54 9.55 70.90
C PRO A 194 4.27 8.94 71.58
N CYS A 195 3.94 7.69 71.23
CA CYS A 195 3.46 6.71 72.23
C CYS A 195 3.71 5.23 71.87
N ARG A 196 3.59 4.34 72.87
CA ARG A 196 3.78 2.86 72.81
C ARG A 196 2.66 2.14 73.57
N ARG A 197 2.20 0.97 73.05
CA ARG A 197 1.81 -0.29 73.74
C ARG A 197 1.59 -1.35 72.63
N LYS A 198 2.04 -2.62 72.64
CA LYS A 198 2.32 -3.73 73.58
C LYS A 198 1.12 -4.62 73.97
N ASN A 199 1.29 -5.93 73.69
CA ASN A 199 0.63 -7.13 74.27
C ASN A 199 -0.85 -7.42 73.89
N LYS A 200 -1.40 -8.64 74.02
CA LYS A 200 -0.93 -10.07 73.87
C LYS A 200 -2.16 -11.00 74.17
N ASP A 201 -2.20 -12.24 73.62
CA ASP A 201 -3.06 -13.40 74.05
C ASP A 201 -4.60 -13.26 73.85
N SER A 202 -5.47 -14.31 73.73
CA SER A 202 -5.34 -15.76 73.42
C SER A 202 -6.72 -16.48 73.22
N ASN A 203 -6.80 -17.47 72.30
CA ASN A 203 -7.71 -18.66 72.22
C ASN A 203 -9.27 -18.42 72.15
N VAL A 204 -10.17 -19.32 71.69
CA VAL A 204 -10.36 -20.79 71.82
C VAL A 204 -11.33 -21.38 70.74
N SER A 205 -10.97 -22.52 70.08
CA SER A 205 -11.81 -23.59 69.41
C SER A 205 -12.89 -23.25 68.33
N SER A 206 -13.36 -24.15 67.45
CA SER A 206 -13.21 -25.62 67.32
C SER A 206 -13.26 -26.16 65.88
N ASP A 207 -12.52 -27.24 65.63
CA ASP A 207 -12.46 -28.13 64.44
C ASP A 207 -13.71 -29.02 64.22
N PRO A 208 -13.80 -29.94 63.22
CA PRO A 208 -12.81 -30.39 62.19
C PRO A 208 -13.29 -30.17 60.73
N HIS A 209 -12.89 -30.83 59.61
CA HIS A 209 -12.15 -32.07 59.19
C HIS A 209 -11.73 -31.83 57.69
N THR A 210 -10.94 -32.60 56.92
CA THR A 210 -9.84 -33.60 57.03
C THR A 210 -9.64 -34.20 55.62
N GLU A 211 -8.47 -34.49 55.03
CA GLU A 211 -7.02 -34.27 55.25
C GLU A 211 -6.45 -33.64 53.93
N MET A 212 -5.20 -33.19 53.70
CA MET A 212 -3.87 -33.83 53.69
C MET A 212 -3.74 -35.02 52.70
N GLU A 213 -2.71 -35.15 51.83
CA GLU A 213 -1.27 -34.88 51.97
C GLU A 213 -0.56 -34.25 50.75
N THR A 214 0.74 -33.97 50.90
CA THR A 214 1.70 -33.42 49.91
C THR A 214 2.63 -34.49 49.31
N VAL A 215 3.08 -34.30 48.06
CA VAL A 215 3.98 -35.22 47.34
C VAL A 215 5.38 -34.63 47.16
N PRO A 216 6.46 -35.33 47.56
CA PRO A 216 7.85 -35.05 47.17
C PRO A 216 8.35 -35.96 46.02
N GLU A 217 9.55 -35.68 45.50
CA GLU A 217 10.19 -36.36 44.36
C GLU A 217 10.89 -37.70 44.74
N ILE A 218 11.18 -38.58 43.75
CA ILE A 218 12.52 -39.19 43.43
C ILE A 218 12.48 -40.54 42.63
N SER A 219 13.29 -40.56 41.55
CA SER A 219 13.89 -41.63 40.69
C SER A 219 13.40 -43.10 40.56
N CYS A 220 13.41 -43.54 39.28
CA CYS A 220 13.94 -44.82 38.71
C CYS A 220 13.64 -46.22 39.31
N GLY A 221 13.31 -47.20 38.44
CA GLY A 221 13.89 -48.56 38.58
C GLY A 221 13.15 -49.82 38.07
N GLN A 222 13.15 -50.06 36.74
CA GLN A 222 13.25 -51.39 36.06
C GLN A 222 12.28 -52.59 36.30
N LEU A 223 12.27 -53.50 35.29
CA LEU A 223 11.66 -54.86 35.22
C LEU A 223 10.11 -54.91 35.20
N GLY A 224 9.43 -55.72 34.39
CA GLY A 224 9.80 -56.68 33.31
C GLY A 224 8.52 -57.47 32.90
N ASP A 225 8.48 -58.38 31.91
CA ASP A 225 9.36 -58.70 30.77
C ASP A 225 8.56 -59.62 29.79
N GLU A 226 9.20 -60.11 28.71
CA GLU A 226 8.83 -61.23 27.82
C GLU A 226 7.60 -61.14 26.89
N ASN A 227 7.88 -61.16 25.58
CA ASN A 227 7.70 -62.41 24.82
C ASN A 227 8.72 -62.57 23.67
N SER A 228 8.96 -63.80 23.24
CA SER A 228 10.15 -64.23 22.47
C SER A 228 9.85 -64.46 20.95
N LEU A 229 10.80 -64.68 20.02
CA LEU A 229 11.81 -65.77 19.92
C LEU A 229 13.03 -65.50 18.99
N GLN A 230 13.98 -66.42 19.10
CA GLN A 230 15.29 -66.67 18.42
C GLN A 230 15.14 -67.25 16.97
N ILE A 231 16.14 -67.52 16.08
CA ILE A 231 17.61 -67.31 15.94
C ILE A 231 18.02 -67.43 14.43
N VAL A 232 19.28 -67.14 14.05
CA VAL A 232 19.83 -67.07 12.66
C VAL A 232 20.73 -68.28 12.30
N PRO A 233 20.79 -68.76 11.02
CA PRO A 233 22.09 -68.77 10.29
C PRO A 233 22.06 -68.63 8.72
N MET A 234 22.99 -67.80 8.21
CA MET A 234 23.67 -67.73 6.87
C MET A 234 23.17 -68.45 5.59
N SER A 235 23.24 -67.72 4.45
CA SER A 235 24.01 -68.11 3.24
C SER A 235 24.22 -66.94 2.25
N ASN A 236 24.99 -67.13 1.16
CA ASN A 236 25.59 -66.06 0.33
C ASN A 236 24.84 -65.70 -0.98
N SER A 237 24.84 -64.43 -1.41
CA SER A 237 25.83 -63.92 -2.41
C SER A 237 25.50 -62.60 -3.16
N LYS A 238 26.55 -61.79 -3.35
CA LYS A 238 26.86 -60.85 -4.46
C LYS A 238 25.82 -59.78 -4.95
N ALA A 239 26.10 -58.56 -4.49
CA ALA A 239 26.33 -57.35 -5.29
C ALA A 239 25.15 -56.56 -5.91
N LYS A 240 24.99 -55.32 -5.41
CA LYS A 240 24.85 -54.10 -6.23
C LYS A 240 25.50 -52.90 -5.50
N SER A 241 25.77 -51.86 -6.27
CA SER A 241 26.45 -50.59 -5.97
C SER A 241 26.46 -50.08 -4.51
N LEU A 242 27.64 -49.61 -4.08
CA LEU A 242 27.76 -48.61 -3.01
C LEU A 242 27.00 -47.34 -3.43
N GLU A 243 25.99 -46.94 -2.66
CA GLU A 243 25.52 -45.56 -2.67
C GLU A 243 26.54 -44.71 -1.89
N GLN A 244 26.91 -43.56 -2.45
CA GLN A 244 27.79 -42.62 -1.77
C GLN A 244 27.01 -41.97 -0.61
N ILE A 245 27.62 -41.96 0.58
CA ILE A 245 27.15 -41.14 1.70
C ILE A 245 27.13 -39.68 1.21
N PRO A 246 26.00 -38.95 1.31
CA PRO A 246 25.95 -37.56 0.90
C PRO A 246 27.02 -36.75 1.65
N GLU A 247 27.83 -35.98 0.94
CA GLU A 247 28.85 -35.13 1.56
C GLU A 247 28.17 -34.13 2.50
N LYS A 248 28.29 -34.40 3.79
CA LYS A 248 27.69 -33.59 4.85
C LYS A 248 28.45 -32.27 4.93
N CYS A 249 28.00 -31.29 4.15
CA CYS A 249 28.69 -30.02 3.93
C CYS A 249 29.12 -29.38 5.26
N MET A 250 30.42 -29.47 5.57
CA MET A 250 30.98 -29.06 6.86
C MET A 250 31.08 -27.53 6.89
N LEU A 251 30.03 -26.89 7.41
CA LEU A 251 29.98 -25.44 7.59
C LEU A 251 31.24 -24.93 8.33
N PRO A 252 31.86 -23.83 7.86
CA PRO A 252 33.15 -23.38 8.36
C PRO A 252 33.08 -23.01 9.84
N GLN A 253 34.07 -23.43 10.62
CA GLN A 253 34.18 -23.03 12.02
C GLN A 253 34.59 -21.55 12.10
N ILE A 254 33.81 -20.74 12.81
CA ILE A 254 34.01 -19.29 12.94
C ILE A 254 33.87 -18.82 14.39
N THR A 255 34.48 -17.68 14.71
CA THR A 255 34.37 -17.09 16.05
C THR A 255 32.97 -16.51 16.29
N ALA A 256 32.57 -16.41 17.55
CA ALA A 256 31.34 -15.76 17.99
C ALA A 256 31.21 -14.30 17.48
N SER A 257 32.32 -13.57 17.39
CA SER A 257 32.35 -12.21 16.82
C SER A 257 32.06 -12.18 15.32
N GLN A 258 32.59 -13.15 14.56
CA GLN A 258 32.31 -13.28 13.13
C GLN A 258 30.87 -13.75 12.88
N TYR A 259 30.37 -14.70 13.67
CA TYR A 259 28.97 -15.14 13.62
C TYR A 259 28.01 -13.98 13.92
N ALA A 260 28.25 -13.23 15.01
CA ALA A 260 27.45 -12.07 15.37
C ALA A 260 27.45 -10.99 14.26
N SER A 261 28.60 -10.74 13.63
CA SER A 261 28.72 -9.79 12.52
C SER A 261 27.92 -10.25 11.28
N ARG A 262 28.13 -11.49 10.81
CA ARG A 262 27.40 -12.08 9.67
C ARG A 262 25.88 -12.12 9.93
N SER A 263 25.48 -12.55 11.12
CA SER A 263 24.09 -12.53 11.57
C SER A 263 23.50 -11.12 11.56
N ALA A 264 24.23 -10.10 12.03
CA ALA A 264 23.75 -8.72 12.03
C ALA A 264 23.61 -8.11 10.62
N MET A 265 24.40 -8.56 9.64
CA MET A 265 24.28 -8.13 8.24
C MET A 265 23.00 -8.66 7.55
N LEU A 266 22.52 -9.85 7.92
CA LEU A 266 21.28 -10.43 7.38
C LEU A 266 20.04 -10.24 8.28
N SER A 267 20.24 -9.85 9.55
CA SER A 267 19.13 -9.55 10.48
C SER A 267 18.42 -8.28 10.06
N SER A 268 17.49 -8.39 9.11
CA SER A 268 16.63 -7.28 8.67
C SER A 268 15.69 -6.82 9.79
N LEU A 269 15.37 -5.53 9.80
CA LEU A 269 14.59 -4.90 10.87
C LEU A 269 13.45 -4.02 10.35
N ALA A 270 13.71 -3.24 9.29
CA ALA A 270 12.75 -2.31 8.70
C ALA A 270 12.78 -2.41 7.17
N VAL A 271 11.62 -2.29 6.53
CA VAL A 271 11.46 -2.28 5.07
C VAL A 271 10.67 -1.06 4.61
N ALA A 272 11.03 -0.48 3.47
CA ALA A 272 10.28 0.61 2.84
C ALA A 272 10.47 0.66 1.32
N TRP A 273 9.40 0.95 0.58
CA TRP A 273 9.41 1.12 -0.87
C TRP A 273 9.50 2.59 -1.27
N SER A 274 10.22 2.89 -2.36
CA SER A 274 10.20 4.20 -2.99
C SER A 274 8.92 4.39 -3.81
N PRO A 275 8.51 5.65 -4.06
CA PRO A 275 7.61 5.99 -5.16
C PRO A 275 8.10 5.43 -6.50
N LEU A 276 7.20 5.41 -7.50
CA LEU A 276 7.51 4.94 -8.85
C LEU A 276 8.46 5.90 -9.58
N LEU A 277 9.56 5.37 -10.11
CA LEU A 277 10.58 6.12 -10.84
C LEU A 277 10.40 5.88 -12.35
N PRO A 278 10.15 6.93 -13.15
CA PRO A 278 10.05 6.82 -14.61
C PRO A 278 11.44 6.74 -15.26
N LEU A 279 11.66 5.74 -16.12
CA LEU A 279 12.88 5.61 -16.90
C LEU A 279 12.86 6.57 -18.10
N SER A 280 13.71 7.60 -18.06
CA SER A 280 13.90 8.57 -19.15
C SER A 280 14.70 7.97 -20.32
N CYS A 281 13.98 7.50 -21.34
CA CYS A 281 14.56 6.75 -22.46
C CYS A 281 15.12 7.66 -23.58
N GLU A 282 16.21 8.38 -23.30
CA GLU A 282 16.86 9.29 -24.28
C GLU A 282 18.19 8.79 -24.87
N LEU A 283 18.85 7.79 -24.27
CA LEU A 283 20.26 7.46 -24.57
C LEU A 283 20.54 5.99 -24.95
N CYS A 284 19.53 5.15 -25.15
CA CYS A 284 19.71 3.75 -25.59
C CYS A 284 19.35 3.56 -27.07
N PRO A 285 20.30 3.26 -27.97
CA PRO A 285 20.04 2.97 -29.38
C PRO A 285 19.48 1.54 -29.63
N VAL A 286 19.16 0.79 -28.57
CA VAL A 286 18.54 -0.54 -28.60
C VAL A 286 17.30 -0.49 -27.69
N PRO A 287 16.11 -0.94 -28.13
CA PRO A 287 14.86 -0.77 -27.40
C PRO A 287 14.66 -1.77 -26.24
N GLN A 288 15.56 -1.74 -25.25
CA GLN A 288 15.44 -2.52 -24.03
C GLN A 288 14.41 -1.88 -23.07
N THR A 289 13.22 -2.48 -23.02
CA THR A 289 12.27 -2.49 -21.89
C THR A 289 12.14 -1.19 -21.08
N GLY A 290 11.35 -0.24 -21.59
CA GLY A 290 10.92 0.97 -20.86
C GLY A 290 9.85 0.70 -19.80
N SER A 291 10.17 -0.13 -18.80
CA SER A 291 9.29 -0.47 -17.66
C SER A 291 9.72 0.29 -16.40
N SER A 292 8.87 1.19 -15.88
CA SER A 292 9.16 1.97 -14.66
C SER A 292 9.49 1.09 -13.44
N VAL A 293 10.20 1.68 -12.48
CA VAL A 293 10.88 0.95 -11.39
C VAL A 293 10.47 1.49 -10.02
N SER A 294 10.48 0.65 -8.98
CA SER A 294 10.49 1.08 -7.57
C SER A 294 11.68 0.44 -6.86
N LEU A 295 12.21 1.12 -5.83
CA LEU A 295 13.30 0.64 -5.01
C LEU A 295 12.78 0.16 -3.64
N LEU A 296 13.21 -1.02 -3.21
CA LEU A 296 12.98 -1.53 -1.86
C LEU A 296 14.24 -1.33 -1.02
N ALA A 297 14.14 -0.55 0.05
CA ALA A 297 15.17 -0.47 1.09
C ALA A 297 14.88 -1.51 2.18
N VAL A 298 15.91 -2.29 2.55
CA VAL A 298 15.89 -3.22 3.68
C VAL A 298 17.00 -2.84 4.65
N GLY A 299 16.64 -2.38 5.85
CA GLY A 299 17.56 -1.96 6.90
C GLY A 299 17.88 -3.08 7.88
N CYS A 300 19.16 -3.25 8.20
CA CYS A 300 19.69 -4.36 8.98
C CYS A 300 20.19 -3.95 10.37
N LYS A 301 20.33 -4.96 11.25
CA LYS A 301 20.90 -4.86 12.61
C LYS A 301 22.36 -4.39 12.62
N SER A 302 23.12 -4.56 11.53
CA SER A 302 24.48 -4.02 11.38
C SER A 302 24.54 -2.51 11.10
N GLY A 303 23.40 -1.84 10.92
CA GLY A 303 23.36 -0.45 10.45
C GLY A 303 23.48 -0.30 8.92
N ASN A 304 23.47 -1.41 8.18
CA ASN A 304 23.46 -1.40 6.71
C ASN A 304 22.03 -1.31 6.15
N ILE A 305 21.91 -0.72 4.96
CA ILE A 305 20.73 -0.80 4.09
C ILE A 305 21.14 -1.55 2.83
N SER A 306 20.38 -2.58 2.45
CA SER A 306 20.41 -3.11 1.09
C SER A 306 19.30 -2.47 0.26
N ILE A 307 19.64 -2.04 -0.96
CA ILE A 307 18.72 -1.35 -1.87
C ILE A 307 18.48 -2.26 -3.07
N TRP A 308 17.21 -2.57 -3.35
CA TRP A 308 16.81 -3.52 -4.38
C TRP A 308 15.95 -2.84 -5.43
N ARG A 309 16.29 -3.00 -6.71
CA ARG A 309 15.52 -2.51 -7.85
C ARG A 309 14.45 -3.55 -8.19
N VAL A 310 13.19 -3.12 -8.31
CA VAL A 310 12.06 -3.95 -8.73
C VAL A 310 11.37 -3.27 -9.91
N TYR A 311 11.15 -4.03 -10.98
CA TYR A 311 10.57 -3.51 -12.23
C TYR A 311 9.06 -3.78 -12.29
N ILE A 312 8.30 -2.87 -12.90
CA ILE A 312 6.92 -3.14 -13.30
C ILE A 312 6.91 -4.31 -14.31
N PRO A 313 5.98 -5.28 -14.19
CA PRO A 313 5.81 -6.34 -15.17
C PRO A 313 5.53 -5.79 -16.58
N GLU A 314 6.27 -6.25 -17.59
CA GLU A 314 6.09 -5.81 -18.99
C GLU A 314 4.65 -5.99 -19.51
N CYS A 315 3.91 -6.96 -18.99
CA CYS A 315 2.51 -7.17 -19.33
C CYS A 315 1.68 -7.68 -18.13
N TYR A 316 0.42 -7.26 -18.09
CA TYR A 316 -0.56 -7.72 -17.09
C TYR A 316 -1.50 -8.76 -17.70
N SER A 317 -1.79 -9.84 -16.97
CA SER A 317 -2.61 -10.95 -17.46
C SER A 317 -3.62 -11.46 -16.42
N VAL A 318 -4.80 -11.86 -16.90
CA VAL A 318 -5.83 -12.58 -16.10
C VAL A 318 -5.63 -14.10 -16.16
N GLU A 319 -4.63 -14.57 -16.91
CA GLU A 319 -4.29 -16.00 -17.10
C GLU A 319 -2.93 -16.36 -16.50
N CYS A 320 -1.88 -15.58 -16.81
CA CYS A 320 -0.50 -15.91 -16.43
C CYS A 320 0.07 -14.93 -15.41
N SER A 321 0.03 -15.32 -14.13
CA SER A 321 0.63 -14.56 -13.01
C SER A 321 2.01 -15.07 -12.58
N ARG A 322 2.60 -16.03 -13.31
CA ARG A 322 3.97 -16.54 -13.12
C ARG A 322 5.03 -15.77 -13.93
N GLY A 323 4.73 -14.54 -14.35
CA GLY A 323 5.77 -13.64 -14.87
C GLY A 323 6.80 -13.38 -13.75
N PRO A 324 8.10 -13.61 -13.99
CA PRO A 324 9.10 -13.46 -12.94
C PRO A 324 9.26 -11.99 -12.55
N THR A 325 8.97 -11.65 -11.29
CA THR A 325 9.32 -10.32 -10.76
C THR A 325 10.83 -10.18 -10.75
N THR A 326 11.36 -9.36 -11.64
CA THR A 326 12.80 -9.08 -11.75
C THR A 326 13.22 -8.18 -10.58
N VAL A 327 14.13 -8.71 -9.76
CA VAL A 327 14.68 -8.02 -8.59
C VAL A 327 16.20 -8.06 -8.64
N THR A 328 16.86 -6.92 -8.61
CA THR A 328 18.34 -6.81 -8.62
C THR A 328 18.85 -5.98 -7.45
N LEU A 329 19.95 -6.40 -6.83
CA LEU A 329 20.62 -5.62 -5.79
C LEU A 329 21.32 -4.40 -6.44
N VAL A 330 21.03 -3.20 -5.95
CA VAL A 330 21.60 -1.92 -6.43
C VAL A 330 22.85 -1.55 -5.64
N GLY A 331 22.84 -1.76 -4.32
CA GLY A 331 23.94 -1.37 -3.45
C GLY A 331 23.74 -1.72 -1.98
N LEU A 332 24.84 -1.70 -1.23
CA LEU A 332 24.86 -1.81 0.24
C LEU A 332 25.42 -0.54 0.87
N LEU A 333 24.59 0.18 1.64
CA LEU A 333 24.95 1.44 2.30
C LEU A 333 25.08 1.26 3.81
N GLN A 334 26.26 1.52 4.39
CA GLN A 334 26.46 1.58 5.85
C GLN A 334 25.84 2.89 6.40
N ALA A 335 24.51 2.88 6.53
CA ALA A 335 23.75 4.06 6.90
C ALA A 335 23.99 4.50 8.35
N HIS A 336 24.10 3.56 9.28
CA HIS A 336 24.29 3.83 10.71
C HIS A 336 25.34 2.88 11.33
N LEU A 337 25.75 3.13 12.58
CA LEU A 337 26.63 2.21 13.35
C LEU A 337 25.85 1.40 14.40
N SER A 338 24.52 1.50 14.36
CA SER A 338 23.57 0.90 15.29
C SER A 338 22.36 0.42 14.46
N TRP A 339 21.40 -0.25 15.10
CA TRP A 339 20.32 -0.95 14.40
C TRP A 339 19.41 0.04 13.68
N ILE A 340 19.07 -0.24 12.42
CA ILE A 340 18.08 0.56 11.69
C ILE A 340 16.69 0.16 12.18
N THR A 341 15.94 1.12 12.71
CA THR A 341 14.62 0.89 13.32
C THR A 341 13.46 1.27 12.40
N SER A 342 13.69 2.23 11.50
CA SER A 342 12.66 2.77 10.61
C SER A 342 13.28 3.36 9.35
N ILE A 343 12.53 3.30 8.25
CA ILE A 343 12.91 3.85 6.94
C ILE A 343 11.68 4.53 6.33
N SER A 344 11.87 5.64 5.63
CA SER A 344 10.84 6.29 4.81
C SER A 344 11.45 6.86 3.53
N TRP A 345 10.70 6.86 2.43
CA TRP A 345 11.12 7.39 1.13
C TRP A 345 10.26 8.57 0.71
N ALA A 346 10.79 9.43 -0.18
CA ALA A 346 10.02 10.39 -0.94
C ALA A 346 10.61 10.64 -2.33
N LEU A 347 9.79 11.17 -3.23
CA LEU A 347 10.21 11.66 -4.54
C LEU A 347 10.34 13.18 -4.49
N LEU A 348 11.50 13.71 -4.89
CA LEU A 348 11.76 15.13 -5.06
C LEU A 348 11.44 15.52 -6.51
N ALA A 349 10.31 16.19 -6.71
CA ALA A 349 9.79 16.54 -8.03
C ALA A 349 10.57 17.70 -8.67
N SER A 350 11.72 17.41 -9.28
CA SER A 350 12.45 18.33 -10.16
C SER A 350 11.78 18.46 -11.54
N ASP A 351 12.06 19.54 -12.28
CA ASP A 351 11.57 19.75 -13.65
C ASP A 351 12.11 18.70 -14.66
N SER A 352 11.34 17.60 -14.78
CA SER A 352 11.29 16.56 -15.84
C SER A 352 12.56 15.82 -16.25
N SER A 353 13.75 16.31 -15.91
CA SER A 353 15.02 15.94 -16.55
C SER A 353 15.90 15.01 -15.72
N ASN A 354 15.93 15.18 -14.39
CA ASN A 354 16.66 14.37 -13.43
C ASN A 354 15.88 14.27 -12.10
N PRO A 355 14.80 13.46 -12.02
CA PRO A 355 14.13 13.21 -10.74
C PRO A 355 15.14 12.66 -9.71
N GLN A 356 14.85 12.92 -8.44
CA GLN A 356 15.70 12.52 -7.32
C GLN A 356 14.84 11.93 -6.20
N ILE A 357 15.38 10.97 -5.46
CA ILE A 357 14.69 10.39 -4.29
C ILE A 357 15.36 10.73 -2.98
N LEU A 358 14.54 10.97 -1.96
CA LEU A 358 14.96 11.16 -0.59
C LEU A 358 14.74 9.87 0.21
N LEU A 359 15.73 9.49 1.00
CA LEU A 359 15.68 8.37 1.94
C LEU A 359 15.90 8.90 3.36
N ALA A 360 14.92 8.74 4.25
CA ALA A 360 15.04 9.02 5.67
C ALA A 360 15.23 7.72 6.45
N THR A 361 16.19 7.70 7.39
CA THR A 361 16.65 6.48 8.07
C THR A 361 16.83 6.71 9.56
N GLY A 362 16.08 5.99 10.38
CA GLY A 362 16.08 6.10 11.84
C GLY A 362 16.84 4.95 12.49
N SER A 363 17.51 5.22 13.61
CA SER A 363 18.43 4.29 14.26
C SER A 363 18.18 4.17 15.77
N SER A 364 18.56 3.03 16.34
CA SER A 364 18.54 2.78 17.79
C SER A 364 19.57 3.60 18.57
N ASP A 365 20.47 4.34 17.91
CA ASP A 365 21.32 5.38 18.55
C ASP A 365 20.62 6.75 18.67
N GLY A 366 19.33 6.84 18.35
CA GLY A 366 18.55 8.08 18.39
C GLY A 366 18.82 9.03 17.22
N SER A 367 19.76 8.72 16.32
CA SER A 367 20.06 9.56 15.17
C SER A 367 19.17 9.25 13.97
N VAL A 368 18.87 10.31 13.19
CA VAL A 368 18.17 10.22 11.90
C VAL A 368 19.09 10.72 10.81
N ARG A 369 19.15 10.03 9.67
CA ARG A 369 19.91 10.47 8.49
C ARG A 369 19.02 10.59 7.27
N ILE A 370 19.17 11.71 6.57
CA ILE A 370 18.50 12.04 5.31
C ILE A 370 19.54 11.91 4.20
N TRP A 371 19.25 11.06 3.23
CA TRP A 371 20.07 10.82 2.05
C TRP A 371 19.31 11.28 0.80
N LEU A 372 20.02 11.74 -0.21
CA LEU A 372 19.48 12.11 -1.53
C LEU A 372 20.12 11.21 -2.59
N GLY A 373 19.32 10.75 -3.54
CA GLY A 373 19.73 9.85 -4.61
C GLY A 373 19.50 10.46 -5.99
N ASN A 374 20.44 10.20 -6.91
CA ASN A 374 20.26 10.51 -8.32
C ASN A 374 19.61 9.32 -9.03
N ASP A 375 18.38 9.48 -9.51
CA ASP A 375 17.62 8.37 -10.11
C ASP A 375 18.36 7.75 -11.30
N LYS A 376 19.08 8.53 -12.11
CA LYS A 376 19.85 8.00 -13.24
C LYS A 376 20.98 7.08 -12.81
N GLU A 377 21.64 7.34 -11.68
CA GLU A 377 22.67 6.45 -11.14
C GLU A 377 22.05 5.23 -10.44
N LEU A 378 20.92 5.40 -9.74
CA LEU A 378 20.16 4.31 -9.11
C LEU A 378 19.50 3.36 -10.12
N LEU A 379 19.22 3.82 -11.34
CA LEU A 379 18.67 3.04 -12.44
C LEU A 379 19.77 2.41 -13.32
N ASN A 380 20.89 3.10 -13.56
CA ASN A 380 21.96 2.62 -14.45
C ASN A 380 23.06 1.81 -13.74
N SER A 381 23.14 1.84 -12.41
CA SER A 381 24.12 1.06 -11.65
C SER A 381 23.97 -0.45 -11.92
N SER A 382 25.06 -1.05 -12.38
CA SER A 382 25.28 -2.50 -12.50
C SER A 382 26.23 -3.03 -11.41
N GLU A 383 27.09 -2.17 -10.86
CA GLU A 383 28.03 -2.50 -9.79
C GLU A 383 27.45 -2.17 -8.41
N VAL A 384 27.36 -3.18 -7.55
CA VAL A 384 26.79 -3.07 -6.19
C VAL A 384 27.65 -2.21 -5.24
N ASN A 385 28.89 -1.91 -5.62
CA ASN A 385 29.86 -1.19 -4.79
C ASN A 385 29.71 0.34 -4.84
N SER A 386 29.03 0.90 -5.86
CA SER A 386 28.78 2.34 -5.96
C SER A 386 27.38 2.67 -5.43
N THR A 387 27.27 3.06 -4.15
CA THR A 387 25.99 3.50 -3.56
C THR A 387 25.62 4.90 -4.05
N PRO A 388 24.59 5.12 -4.88
CA PRO A 388 24.29 6.43 -5.46
C PRO A 388 23.39 7.29 -4.55
N LEU A 389 23.60 7.16 -3.23
CA LEU A 389 22.93 7.94 -2.19
C LEU A 389 23.97 8.74 -1.40
N PHE A 390 23.86 10.06 -1.40
CA PHE A 390 24.72 10.95 -0.63
C PHE A 390 24.01 11.47 0.63
N LEU A 391 24.76 11.62 1.72
CA LEU A 391 24.24 12.09 3.00
C LEU A 391 24.02 13.61 2.95
N LEU A 392 22.77 14.07 2.92
CA LEU A 392 22.44 15.49 3.08
C LEU A 392 22.62 15.95 4.52
N LYS A 393 22.05 15.19 5.47
CA LYS A 393 21.93 15.61 6.86
C LYS A 393 21.95 14.43 7.81
N LYS A 394 22.79 14.52 8.85
CA LYS A 394 22.64 13.75 10.08
C LYS A 394 22.00 14.64 11.15
N VAL A 395 20.85 14.23 11.66
CA VAL A 395 20.22 14.77 12.88
C VAL A 395 20.71 13.93 14.05
N ILE A 396 21.41 14.57 14.99
CA ILE A 396 21.83 13.97 16.26
C ILE A 396 21.05 14.69 17.37
N ILE A 397 20.57 13.94 18.34
CA ILE A 397 19.65 14.39 19.38
C ILE A 397 20.34 14.25 20.74
N ALA A 398 20.06 15.17 21.67
CA ALA A 398 20.64 15.15 23.01
C ALA A 398 20.04 14.04 23.90
N ASP A 399 18.75 13.73 23.73
CA ASP A 399 18.13 12.50 24.21
C ASP A 399 18.50 11.35 23.27
N ALA A 400 19.22 10.35 23.78
CA ALA A 400 19.68 9.18 23.04
C ALA A 400 18.62 8.06 22.96
N ALA A 401 17.36 8.35 23.25
CA ALA A 401 16.25 7.42 23.06
C ALA A 401 16.17 6.94 21.59
N PRO A 402 15.93 5.64 21.35
CA PRO A 402 15.91 5.08 20.01
C PRO A 402 14.76 5.65 19.18
N VAL A 403 14.99 5.90 17.89
CA VAL A 403 13.92 6.26 16.95
C VAL A 403 13.00 5.06 16.78
N SER A 404 11.69 5.23 16.96
CA SER A 404 10.70 4.16 16.87
C SER A 404 9.91 4.16 15.55
N VAL A 405 9.68 5.32 14.96
CA VAL A 405 8.91 5.49 13.71
C VAL A 405 9.33 6.76 12.97
N LEU A 406 9.25 6.74 11.63
CA LEU A 406 9.48 7.87 10.72
C LEU A 406 8.22 8.16 9.90
N SER A 407 7.94 9.44 9.65
CA SER A 407 6.87 9.88 8.75
C SER A 407 7.32 11.09 7.92
N LEU A 408 7.18 11.01 6.60
CA LEU A 408 7.71 11.98 5.64
C LEU A 408 6.57 12.47 4.75
N SER A 409 6.45 13.78 4.57
CA SER A 409 5.52 14.42 3.63
C SER A 409 6.23 15.45 2.75
N MET A 410 5.93 15.42 1.45
CA MET A 410 6.33 16.45 0.47
C MET A 410 5.09 17.31 0.14
N PRO A 411 4.95 18.54 0.66
CA PRO A 411 3.76 19.35 0.41
C PRO A 411 3.67 19.74 -1.06
N ALA A 412 2.55 19.40 -1.74
CA ALA A 412 2.37 19.59 -3.18
C ALA A 412 2.47 21.05 -3.70
N LYS A 413 2.57 22.04 -2.79
CA LYS A 413 2.81 23.46 -3.10
C LYS A 413 4.29 23.83 -3.20
N SER A 414 5.22 22.94 -2.85
CA SER A 414 6.64 23.27 -2.67
C SER A 414 7.54 22.08 -3.00
N MET A 415 7.99 22.01 -4.26
CA MET A 415 8.73 20.86 -4.82
C MET A 415 10.08 20.55 -4.16
N HIS A 416 10.59 21.43 -3.30
CA HIS A 416 11.88 21.28 -2.62
C HIS A 416 11.79 21.22 -1.08
N LYS A 417 10.59 21.31 -0.51
CA LYS A 417 10.41 21.24 0.95
C LYS A 417 9.91 19.87 1.38
N MET A 418 10.60 19.28 2.35
CA MET A 418 10.25 18.04 3.01
C MET A 418 9.86 18.33 4.45
N LEU A 419 8.71 17.81 4.89
CA LEU A 419 8.35 17.73 6.31
C LEU A 419 8.69 16.32 6.81
N LEU A 420 9.56 16.25 7.82
CA LEU A 420 10.00 15.01 8.43
C LEU A 420 9.59 15.00 9.91
N ALA A 421 8.79 14.01 10.30
CA ALA A 421 8.45 13.71 11.69
C ALA A 421 9.09 12.38 12.09
N PHE A 422 9.57 12.27 13.33
CA PHE A 422 10.05 11.01 13.88
C PHE A 422 9.73 10.86 15.37
N GLY A 423 9.27 9.67 15.75
CA GLY A 423 8.92 9.31 17.12
C GLY A 423 10.08 8.61 17.82
N LYS A 424 10.12 8.70 19.15
CA LYS A 424 11.14 8.07 19.98
C LYS A 424 10.55 7.06 20.97
N GLY A 425 11.44 6.18 21.45
CA GLY A 425 11.18 5.32 22.61
C GLY A 425 10.88 6.08 23.92
N SER A 426 11.22 7.38 24.00
CA SER A 426 10.90 8.25 25.15
C SER A 426 9.51 8.89 25.09
N GLY A 427 8.66 8.54 24.13
CA GLY A 427 7.31 9.12 23.98
C GLY A 427 7.26 10.53 23.39
N SER A 428 8.42 11.19 23.31
CA SER A 428 8.59 12.40 22.51
C SER A 428 8.64 12.11 21.00
N PHE A 429 8.25 13.09 20.19
CA PHE A 429 8.55 13.14 18.75
C PHE A 429 9.12 14.50 18.36
N GLU A 430 9.80 14.57 17.22
CA GLU A 430 10.30 15.84 16.67
C GLU A 430 9.84 16.04 15.23
N VAL A 431 9.76 17.31 14.82
CA VAL A 431 9.42 17.70 13.45
C VAL A 431 10.45 18.67 12.89
N TRP A 432 10.83 18.41 11.64
CA TRP A 432 11.81 19.16 10.89
C TRP A 432 11.24 19.56 9.52
N ASN A 433 11.45 20.83 9.15
CA ASN A 433 11.21 21.38 7.83
C ASN A 433 12.56 21.46 7.11
N CYS A 434 12.69 20.75 5.98
CA CYS A 434 13.94 20.61 5.25
C CYS A 434 13.74 21.15 3.83
N ASP A 435 14.32 22.30 3.52
CA ASP A 435 14.41 22.80 2.15
C ASP A 435 15.68 22.23 1.53
N ILE A 436 15.49 21.27 0.62
CA ILE A 436 16.56 20.50 -0.02
C ILE A 436 17.36 21.37 -1.00
N TYR A 437 16.74 22.39 -1.61
CA TYR A 437 17.40 23.26 -2.57
C TYR A 437 18.29 24.30 -1.86
N SER A 438 17.81 24.92 -0.78
CA SER A 438 18.63 25.82 0.03
C SER A 438 19.51 25.11 1.07
N ASN A 439 19.45 23.77 1.13
CA ASN A 439 20.14 22.92 2.11
C ASN A 439 19.87 23.33 3.57
N ASN A 440 18.69 23.90 3.83
CA ASN A 440 18.27 24.44 5.12
C ASN A 440 17.41 23.41 5.89
N PHE A 441 17.74 23.17 7.16
CA PHE A 441 17.12 22.14 8.00
C PHE A 441 16.68 22.76 9.33
N GLU A 442 15.44 23.18 9.38
CA GLU A 442 14.83 23.88 10.51
C GLU A 442 14.05 22.89 11.39
N LYS A 443 14.31 22.90 12.70
CA LYS A 443 13.49 22.16 13.67
C LYS A 443 12.25 22.99 14.00
N PHE A 444 11.06 22.47 13.69
CA PHE A 444 9.78 23.07 14.10
C PHE A 444 9.52 22.87 15.60
N GLY A 445 9.95 21.75 16.16
CA GLY A 445 9.86 21.53 17.61
C GLY A 445 10.26 20.12 18.06
N SER A 446 10.24 19.96 19.39
CA SER A 446 10.19 18.67 20.09
C SER A 446 8.87 18.66 20.86
N TYR A 447 8.15 17.54 20.83
CA TYR A 447 6.81 17.41 21.38
C TYR A 447 6.75 16.19 22.27
N ASP A 448 6.69 16.42 23.58
CA ASP A 448 6.58 15.39 24.60
C ASP A 448 5.10 14.97 24.70
N ALA A 449 4.67 14.23 23.68
CA ALA A 449 3.27 13.97 23.38
C ALA A 449 2.67 12.77 24.14
N HIS A 450 3.50 11.79 24.49
CA HIS A 450 3.05 10.51 24.97
C HIS A 450 3.90 10.03 26.14
N ASP A 451 3.29 9.33 27.10
CA ASP A 451 4.00 8.81 28.28
C ASP A 451 4.80 7.52 27.98
N ASN A 452 4.48 6.86 26.86
CA ASN A 452 5.16 5.68 26.35
C ASN A 452 5.62 5.87 24.90
N VAL A 453 6.44 4.93 24.41
CA VAL A 453 6.95 4.81 23.02
C VAL A 453 5.93 5.28 21.97
N VAL A 454 6.31 6.26 21.14
CA VAL A 454 5.52 6.64 19.97
C VAL A 454 5.56 5.49 18.97
N THR A 455 4.41 4.88 18.69
CA THR A 455 4.30 3.68 17.85
C THR A 455 3.95 3.99 16.40
N GLY A 456 3.37 5.16 16.12
CA GLY A 456 2.97 5.55 14.77
C GLY A 456 2.94 7.06 14.58
N LEU A 457 3.29 7.50 13.37
CA LEU A 457 3.22 8.89 12.92
C LEU A 457 2.74 8.91 11.46
N ALA A 458 1.70 9.68 11.15
CA ALA A 458 1.17 9.80 9.80
C ALA A 458 0.77 11.24 9.46
N TRP A 459 1.38 11.79 8.41
CA TRP A 459 1.02 13.09 7.83
C TRP A 459 -0.25 12.99 6.98
N ALA A 460 -1.04 14.06 6.95
CA ALA A 460 -2.25 14.21 6.14
C ALA A 460 -2.33 15.60 5.49
N PHE A 461 -3.13 15.74 4.43
CA PHE A 461 -3.46 17.02 3.76
C PHE A 461 -2.23 17.85 3.32
N ASP A 462 -1.35 17.30 2.49
CA ASP A 462 -0.06 17.92 2.11
C ASP A 462 0.89 18.20 3.29
N GLY A 463 0.76 17.47 4.41
CA GLY A 463 1.48 17.75 5.65
C GLY A 463 0.92 18.92 6.46
N SER A 464 -0.34 19.35 6.20
CA SER A 464 -1.01 20.36 7.04
C SER A 464 -1.35 19.80 8.44
N CYS A 465 -1.55 18.48 8.54
CA CYS A 465 -1.81 17.77 9.79
C CYS A 465 -0.85 16.60 9.98
N LEU A 466 -0.52 16.29 11.23
CA LEU A 466 0.18 15.09 11.67
C LEU A 466 -0.70 14.38 12.72
N TYR A 467 -0.76 13.06 12.67
CA TYR A 467 -1.37 12.22 13.70
C TYR A 467 -0.30 11.37 14.38
N SER A 468 -0.32 11.31 15.70
CA SER A 468 0.58 10.47 16.51
C SER A 468 -0.19 9.46 17.34
N CYS A 469 0.37 8.26 17.50
CA CYS A 469 -0.15 7.26 18.43
C CYS A 469 0.97 6.61 19.24
N SER A 470 0.63 6.09 20.41
CA SER A 470 1.59 5.46 21.33
C SER A 470 1.04 4.22 22.01
N GLN A 471 1.97 3.45 22.58
CA GLN A 471 1.67 2.37 23.51
C GLN A 471 0.96 2.85 24.79
N ASP A 472 0.88 4.17 25.05
CA ASP A 472 0.01 4.77 26.08
C ASP A 472 -1.50 4.73 25.76
N ASN A 473 -1.87 4.11 24.62
CA ASN A 473 -3.23 3.97 24.09
C ASN A 473 -3.85 5.26 23.51
N PHE A 474 -3.20 6.42 23.62
CA PHE A 474 -3.71 7.68 23.09
C PHE A 474 -3.32 7.89 21.62
N VAL A 475 -4.18 8.64 20.93
CA VAL A 475 -3.96 9.12 19.56
C VAL A 475 -4.25 10.62 19.56
N ARG A 476 -3.30 11.42 19.09
CA ARG A 476 -3.36 12.89 19.09
C ARG A 476 -3.29 13.44 17.67
N SER A 477 -3.95 14.58 17.44
CA SER A 477 -3.95 15.30 16.16
C SER A 477 -3.23 16.64 16.30
N TRP A 478 -2.44 17.00 15.31
CA TRP A 478 -1.56 18.17 15.32
C TRP A 478 -1.71 18.94 14.02
N ILE A 479 -1.82 20.27 14.08
CA ILE A 479 -1.85 21.16 12.91
C ILE A 479 -0.54 21.95 12.83
N VAL A 480 0.02 22.06 11.61
CA VAL A 480 1.14 22.98 11.34
C VAL A 480 0.65 24.43 11.34
N ARG A 481 1.12 25.22 12.31
CA ARG A 481 0.90 26.67 12.43
C ARG A 481 2.23 27.40 12.35
N GLY A 482 2.47 28.05 11.21
CA GLY A 482 3.75 28.69 10.91
C GLY A 482 4.89 27.67 10.90
N SER A 483 5.84 27.81 11.83
CA SER A 483 7.00 26.93 12.02
C SER A 483 6.86 26.00 13.23
N SER A 484 5.64 25.63 13.62
CA SER A 484 5.35 24.83 14.82
C SER A 484 4.11 23.95 14.64
N LEU A 485 3.99 22.88 15.43
CA LEU A 485 2.72 22.17 15.61
C LEU A 485 1.93 22.72 16.79
N CYS A 486 0.60 22.66 16.68
CA CYS A 486 -0.33 22.80 17.80
C CYS A 486 -1.23 21.57 17.88
N GLU A 487 -1.44 21.03 19.08
CA GLU A 487 -2.41 19.96 19.31
C GLU A 487 -3.85 20.46 19.07
N VAL A 488 -4.69 19.59 18.53
CA VAL A 488 -6.12 19.82 18.30
C VAL A 488 -6.95 18.55 18.56
N PRO A 489 -8.24 18.68 18.90
CA PRO A 489 -9.13 17.53 18.95
C PRO A 489 -9.30 16.89 17.56
N ILE A 490 -9.39 15.56 17.55
CA ILE A 490 -9.88 14.78 16.42
C ILE A 490 -11.39 15.07 16.25
N PRO A 491 -11.93 15.20 15.02
CA PRO A 491 -13.36 15.43 14.80
C PRO A 491 -14.24 14.37 15.47
N SER A 492 -15.19 14.79 16.31
CA SER A 492 -16.08 13.89 17.06
C SER A 492 -17.28 13.39 16.24
N ASN A 493 -17.68 14.13 15.22
CA ASN A 493 -18.93 13.89 14.50
C ASN A 493 -18.66 13.05 13.26
N THR A 494 -19.23 11.84 13.22
CA THR A 494 -19.01 10.89 12.13
C THR A 494 -20.28 10.76 11.29
N PRO A 495 -20.20 10.86 9.96
CA PRO A 495 -21.40 10.79 9.14
C PRO A 495 -21.98 9.36 9.19
N HIS A 496 -23.26 9.25 9.53
CA HIS A 496 -24.03 8.01 9.74
C HIS A 496 -23.73 7.14 10.95
N LEU A 497 -22.93 7.62 11.91
CA LEU A 497 -22.70 6.87 13.13
C LEU A 497 -23.01 7.66 14.41
N ARG A 498 -23.80 7.01 15.27
CA ARG A 498 -23.62 7.19 16.72
C ARG A 498 -22.31 6.51 17.07
N SER A 499 -21.41 7.20 17.76
CA SER A 499 -20.33 6.53 18.47
C SER A 499 -20.97 5.62 19.53
N SER A 500 -20.77 4.32 19.40
CA SER A 500 -21.01 3.39 20.50
C SER A 500 -19.86 3.56 21.49
N ALA A 501 -20.01 4.51 22.40
CA ALA A 501 -19.10 4.72 23.53
C ALA A 501 -19.30 3.64 24.62
N ASP A 502 -19.39 2.38 24.19
CA ASP A 502 -19.46 1.20 25.02
C ASP A 502 -18.05 0.61 25.07
N HIS A 503 -17.34 0.91 26.16
CA HIS A 503 -15.98 0.47 26.50
C HIS A 503 -14.80 1.07 25.70
N PRO A 504 -14.53 2.39 25.83
CA PRO A 504 -13.19 2.92 25.55
C PRO A 504 -12.10 2.31 26.46
N ASP A 505 -12.50 1.79 27.63
CA ASP A 505 -11.63 1.30 28.71
C ASP A 505 -10.95 -0.05 28.40
N VAL A 506 -11.35 -0.74 27.33
CA VAL A 506 -10.84 -2.08 26.96
C VAL A 506 -9.61 -2.01 26.04
N PHE A 507 -9.14 -0.82 25.65
CA PHE A 507 -7.91 -0.69 24.86
C PHE A 507 -6.67 -0.42 25.75
N ILE A 508 -5.59 -1.18 25.54
CA ILE A 508 -4.36 -1.08 26.36
C ILE A 508 -3.19 -0.39 25.65
N SER A 509 -3.21 -0.29 24.31
CA SER A 509 -2.13 0.35 23.53
C SER A 509 -2.55 0.55 22.07
N CYS A 510 -2.06 1.62 21.43
CA CYS A 510 -2.13 1.80 19.99
C CYS A 510 -0.74 1.53 19.39
N ILE A 511 -0.66 0.73 18.32
CA ILE A 511 0.60 0.17 17.79
C ILE A 511 0.93 0.68 16.36
N GLY A 512 0.03 1.44 15.75
CA GLY A 512 0.31 2.16 14.51
C GLY A 512 -0.91 2.89 13.96
N VAL A 513 -0.66 3.80 13.01
CA VAL A 513 -1.65 4.68 12.39
C VAL A 513 -1.35 4.86 10.90
N ALA A 514 -2.38 4.80 10.05
CA ALA A 514 -2.25 4.93 8.59
C ALA A 514 -3.39 5.76 7.99
N MET A 515 -3.10 6.56 6.95
CA MET A 515 -4.10 7.40 6.26
C MET A 515 -4.71 6.70 5.05
N SER A 516 -5.96 7.00 4.75
CA SER A 516 -6.57 6.68 3.45
C SER A 516 -5.91 7.49 2.31
N PRO A 517 -5.87 6.98 1.06
CA PRO A 517 -5.21 7.69 -0.05
C PRO A 517 -5.74 9.10 -0.33
N GLY A 518 -7.00 9.41 0.02
CA GLY A 518 -7.60 10.74 -0.06
C GLY A 518 -7.48 11.60 1.22
N ASN A 519 -6.90 11.07 2.31
CA ASN A 519 -6.81 11.70 3.64
C ASN A 519 -8.16 12.04 4.31
N LEU A 520 -9.26 11.36 3.99
CA LEU A 520 -10.54 11.58 4.71
C LEU A 520 -10.79 10.60 5.85
N VAL A 521 -10.04 9.49 5.93
CA VAL A 521 -10.09 8.48 6.99
C VAL A 521 -8.69 8.19 7.52
N VAL A 522 -8.58 7.99 8.83
CA VAL A 522 -7.41 7.38 9.48
C VAL A 522 -7.79 6.00 10.01
N ALA A 523 -6.90 5.01 9.82
CA ALA A 523 -7.00 3.69 10.42
C ALA A 523 -5.94 3.52 11.53
N MET A 524 -6.31 2.83 12.61
CA MET A 524 -5.49 2.64 13.82
C MET A 524 -5.50 1.17 14.22
N ALA A 525 -4.36 0.62 14.66
CA ALA A 525 -4.28 -0.74 15.18
C ALA A 525 -4.08 -0.73 16.70
N ARG A 526 -5.05 -1.23 17.48
CA ARG A 526 -5.06 -1.17 18.96
C ARG A 526 -5.16 -2.57 19.57
N ASN A 527 -4.41 -2.81 20.64
CA ASN A 527 -4.54 -4.03 21.45
C ASN A 527 -5.69 -3.91 22.46
N LEU A 528 -6.39 -5.01 22.67
CA LEU A 528 -7.43 -5.14 23.69
C LEU A 528 -6.84 -5.64 25.02
N ASP A 529 -7.42 -5.21 26.13
CA ASP A 529 -7.24 -5.86 27.43
C ASP A 529 -7.94 -7.22 27.40
N LEU A 530 -7.21 -8.30 27.67
CA LEU A 530 -7.78 -9.65 27.69
C LEU A 530 -8.44 -9.99 29.03
N GLU A 531 -8.21 -9.19 30.08
CA GLU A 531 -8.82 -9.37 31.42
C GLU A 531 -10.20 -8.69 31.51
N LEU A 532 -10.47 -7.69 30.65
CA LEU A 532 -11.76 -6.99 30.57
C LEU A 532 -12.74 -7.59 29.53
N LEU A 533 -12.28 -8.57 28.74
CA LEU A 533 -13.09 -9.30 27.75
C LEU A 533 -13.62 -10.61 28.30
N ASP A 534 -14.71 -11.13 27.71
CA ASP A 534 -15.17 -12.49 27.99
C ASP A 534 -14.07 -13.54 27.63
N PRO A 535 -13.62 -14.39 28.57
CA PRO A 535 -12.48 -15.29 28.38
C PRO A 535 -12.82 -16.57 27.58
N MET A 536 -14.11 -16.83 27.30
CA MET A 536 -14.54 -17.95 26.45
C MET A 536 -14.78 -17.51 25.01
N TYR A 537 -15.43 -16.37 24.80
CA TYR A 537 -15.91 -15.92 23.50
C TYR A 537 -15.03 -14.81 22.91
N GLN A 538 -14.74 -13.74 23.67
CA GLN A 538 -14.12 -12.54 23.12
C GLN A 538 -12.59 -12.64 23.09
N ALA A 539 -11.93 -12.84 24.23
CA ALA A 539 -10.46 -12.86 24.35
C ALA A 539 -9.78 -13.98 23.53
N ARG A 540 -10.55 -14.99 23.08
CA ARG A 540 -10.09 -16.06 22.18
C ARG A 540 -10.14 -15.66 20.70
N ALA A 541 -11.17 -14.93 20.30
CA ALA A 541 -11.42 -14.54 18.91
C ALA A 541 -10.81 -13.17 18.55
N GLN A 542 -10.67 -12.28 19.53
CA GLN A 542 -10.29 -10.88 19.35
C GLN A 542 -9.23 -10.51 20.39
N LYS A 543 -8.05 -10.09 19.94
CA LYS A 543 -6.93 -9.64 20.80
C LYS A 543 -6.46 -8.22 20.47
N ALA A 544 -6.83 -7.75 19.29
CA ALA A 544 -6.62 -6.41 18.82
C ALA A 544 -7.74 -6.04 17.83
N VAL A 545 -7.84 -4.76 17.50
CA VAL A 545 -8.86 -4.20 16.62
C VAL A 545 -8.20 -3.20 15.66
N VAL A 546 -8.68 -3.18 14.43
CA VAL A 546 -8.49 -2.04 13.52
C VAL A 546 -9.69 -1.11 13.67
N GLU A 547 -9.44 0.12 14.12
CA GLU A 547 -10.46 1.18 14.21
C GLU A 547 -10.28 2.18 13.07
N PHE A 548 -11.39 2.77 12.60
CA PHE A 548 -11.38 3.81 11.58
C PHE A 548 -12.07 5.08 12.10
N TYR A 549 -11.40 6.22 11.96
CA TYR A 549 -11.93 7.53 12.31
C TYR A 549 -11.98 8.45 11.08
N TRP A 550 -13.03 9.25 11.00
CA TRP A 550 -13.21 10.24 9.94
C TRP A 550 -12.46 11.52 10.28
N ILE A 551 -11.53 11.93 9.42
CA ILE A 551 -10.74 13.15 9.57
C ILE A 551 -11.08 14.23 8.54
N GLY A 552 -12.04 13.98 7.64
CA GLY A 552 -12.54 14.99 6.70
C GLY A 552 -13.11 16.24 7.36
N GLY A 553 -13.60 16.14 8.61
CA GLY A 553 -14.04 17.29 9.41
C GLY A 553 -12.92 18.11 10.05
N GLN A 554 -11.65 17.71 9.92
CA GLN A 554 -10.51 18.38 10.55
C GLN A 554 -10.36 19.80 10.00
N GLN A 555 -10.52 20.80 10.86
CA GLN A 555 -10.22 22.19 10.50
C GLN A 555 -8.73 22.31 10.18
N LEU A 556 -8.40 22.85 8.99
CA LEU A 556 -7.04 23.16 8.57
C LEU A 556 -6.79 24.66 8.64
N ASP A 557 -5.63 25.08 9.13
CA ASP A 557 -5.19 26.49 9.17
C ASP A 557 -4.73 27.00 7.78
N ARG A 558 -5.45 26.62 6.73
CA ARG A 558 -5.28 27.18 5.39
C ARG A 558 -5.89 28.59 5.37
N LEU A 559 -5.08 29.59 5.01
CA LEU A 559 -5.52 30.97 4.81
C LEU A 559 -6.52 31.06 3.64
N SER A 560 -7.80 30.82 3.94
CA SER A 560 -8.91 31.00 3.01
C SER A 560 -10.00 31.86 3.64
N ASN A 561 -9.85 33.18 3.48
CA ASN A 561 -10.97 34.13 3.53
C ASN A 561 -11.92 33.96 2.33
N THR A 562 -12.13 32.73 1.86
CA THR A 562 -13.37 32.38 1.18
C THR A 562 -14.50 32.71 2.14
N ALA A 563 -15.45 33.53 1.69
CA ALA A 563 -16.57 33.94 2.53
C ALA A 563 -17.23 32.72 3.19
N PRO A 564 -17.71 32.83 4.44
CA PRO A 564 -18.58 31.80 4.99
C PRO A 564 -19.71 31.53 3.99
N LEU A 565 -20.17 30.28 3.93
CA LEU A 565 -21.16 29.84 2.93
C LEU A 565 -22.37 30.78 2.90
N ASP A 566 -23.22 30.68 1.88
CA ASP A 566 -24.61 31.14 2.03
C ASP A 566 -25.38 30.14 2.91
N VAL A 567 -24.95 30.04 4.18
CA VAL A 567 -25.36 29.12 5.25
C VAL A 567 -26.89 29.12 5.41
N LYS A 568 -27.55 30.21 5.02
CA LYS A 568 -29.01 30.34 4.94
C LYS A 568 -29.69 29.15 4.22
N ALA A 569 -29.03 28.52 3.25
CA ALA A 569 -29.54 27.35 2.54
C ALA A 569 -29.29 25.99 3.25
N LEU A 570 -28.42 25.95 4.26
CA LEU A 570 -27.98 24.74 4.97
C LEU A 570 -28.37 24.75 6.48
N LYS A 571 -29.06 25.79 6.96
CA LYS A 571 -29.63 25.85 8.31
C LYS A 571 -30.59 24.67 8.55
N GLY A 572 -30.19 23.71 9.39
CA GLY A 572 -31.10 22.67 9.89
C GLY A 572 -30.58 21.23 9.90
N PHE A 573 -29.27 20.98 9.73
CA PHE A 573 -28.73 19.62 9.92
C PHE A 573 -28.50 19.29 11.41
N PRO A 574 -29.24 18.34 12.01
CA PRO A 574 -29.01 17.95 13.39
C PRO A 574 -27.70 17.14 13.51
N GLY A 575 -26.87 17.50 14.49
CA GLY A 575 -25.66 16.74 14.86
C GLY A 575 -24.33 17.18 14.24
N PHE A 576 -24.32 18.18 13.33
CA PHE A 576 -23.07 18.73 12.78
C PHE A 576 -23.00 20.26 12.94
N PRO A 577 -21.91 20.83 13.48
CA PRO A 577 -21.73 22.29 13.53
C PRO A 577 -21.30 22.84 12.16
N GLU A 578 -21.81 24.03 11.82
CA GLU A 578 -21.61 24.68 10.50
C GLU A 578 -20.11 24.81 10.10
N LYS A 579 -19.24 25.05 11.07
CA LYS A 579 -17.77 25.12 10.87
C LYS A 579 -17.18 23.79 10.40
N GLU A 580 -17.65 22.67 10.92
CA GLU A 580 -17.13 21.35 10.55
C GLU A 580 -17.64 20.94 9.16
N LEU A 581 -18.88 21.26 8.81
CA LEU A 581 -19.39 21.08 7.45
C LEU A 581 -18.57 21.88 6.42
N ALA A 582 -18.13 23.10 6.76
CA ALA A 582 -17.22 23.87 5.92
C ALA A 582 -15.82 23.21 5.76
N CYS A 583 -15.35 22.51 6.80
CA CYS A 583 -14.11 21.74 6.75
C CYS A 583 -14.27 20.48 5.89
N TRP A 584 -15.35 19.72 6.08
CA TRP A 584 -15.73 18.58 5.24
C TRP A 584 -15.82 18.95 3.76
N GLU A 585 -16.51 20.05 3.43
CA GLU A 585 -16.57 20.57 2.06
C GLU A 585 -15.16 20.88 1.52
N SER A 586 -14.37 21.65 2.26
CA SER A 586 -13.02 22.08 1.83
C SER A 586 -12.06 20.90 1.64
N ASN A 587 -12.12 19.91 2.53
CA ASN A 587 -11.25 18.74 2.52
C ASN A 587 -11.68 17.75 1.44
N ILE A 588 -12.98 17.52 1.22
CA ILE A 588 -13.47 16.72 0.07
C ILE A 588 -13.08 17.38 -1.26
N LEU A 589 -13.23 18.71 -1.39
CA LEU A 589 -12.84 19.44 -2.61
C LEU A 589 -11.32 19.38 -2.86
N TRP A 590 -10.49 19.47 -1.83
CA TRP A 590 -9.05 19.27 -1.96
C TRP A 590 -8.71 17.82 -2.37
N SER A 591 -9.38 16.84 -1.77
CA SER A 591 -9.17 15.41 -2.05
C SER A 591 -9.56 15.07 -3.50
N LEU A 592 -10.69 15.59 -3.98
CA LEU A 592 -11.11 15.49 -5.39
C LEU A 592 -10.05 16.10 -6.32
N LYS A 593 -9.52 17.29 -5.97
CA LYS A 593 -8.48 17.96 -6.76
C LYS A 593 -7.17 17.17 -6.82
N LYS A 594 -6.75 16.50 -5.73
CA LYS A 594 -5.57 15.60 -5.74
C LYS A 594 -5.70 14.59 -6.88
N TYR A 595 -6.86 13.94 -7.02
CA TYR A 595 -7.07 12.93 -8.06
C TYR A 595 -7.25 13.48 -9.48
N GLU A 596 -7.25 14.79 -9.71
CA GLU A 596 -7.19 15.38 -11.07
C GLU A 596 -5.79 15.31 -11.68
N HIS A 597 -4.75 15.13 -10.85
CA HIS A 597 -3.39 14.84 -11.31
C HIS A 597 -3.32 13.44 -11.96
N LEU A 598 -2.43 13.28 -12.95
CA LEU A 598 -2.39 12.10 -13.81
C LEU A 598 -1.73 10.89 -13.14
N ASP A 599 -0.68 11.16 -12.36
CA ASP A 599 0.23 10.15 -11.81
C ASP A 599 -0.33 9.46 -10.54
N GLU A 600 -1.28 10.11 -9.87
CA GLU A 600 -2.03 9.56 -8.73
C GLU A 600 -2.89 8.36 -9.15
N PRO A 601 -3.00 7.28 -8.35
CA PRO A 601 -3.94 6.19 -8.61
C PRO A 601 -5.40 6.61 -8.30
N LEU A 602 -6.40 6.11 -9.04
CA LEU A 602 -7.82 6.48 -8.85
C LEU A 602 -8.49 5.72 -7.69
N VAL A 603 -8.04 5.98 -6.46
CA VAL A 603 -8.49 5.31 -5.23
C VAL A 603 -9.33 6.23 -4.34
N VAL A 604 -10.51 6.56 -4.86
CA VAL A 604 -11.46 7.51 -4.25
C VAL A 604 -12.41 6.88 -3.22
N TRP A 605 -12.05 5.77 -2.57
CA TRP A 605 -12.97 5.04 -1.67
C TRP A 605 -13.50 5.92 -0.53
N ASP A 606 -12.63 6.68 0.13
CA ASP A 606 -12.95 7.52 1.28
C ASP A 606 -13.83 8.72 0.90
N ILE A 607 -13.56 9.35 -0.25
CA ILE A 607 -14.43 10.36 -0.88
C ILE A 607 -15.82 9.78 -1.17
N ILE A 608 -15.89 8.60 -1.79
CA ILE A 608 -17.16 7.98 -2.17
C ILE A 608 -17.95 7.53 -0.95
N ALA A 609 -17.29 6.98 0.08
CA ALA A 609 -17.92 6.54 1.32
C ALA A 609 -18.44 7.73 2.17
N SER A 610 -17.65 8.80 2.32
CA SER A 610 -18.10 10.03 3.00
C SER A 610 -19.25 10.70 2.27
N LEU A 611 -19.18 10.85 0.93
CA LEU A 611 -20.28 11.39 0.13
C LEU A 611 -21.53 10.50 0.16
N LEU A 612 -21.40 9.17 0.24
CA LEU A 612 -22.54 8.26 0.39
C LEU A 612 -23.22 8.41 1.75
N ALA A 613 -22.43 8.53 2.82
CA ALA A 613 -22.97 8.80 4.15
C ALA A 613 -23.68 10.18 4.16
N PHE A 614 -23.01 11.25 3.72
CA PHE A 614 -23.67 12.56 3.60
C PHE A 614 -24.86 12.57 2.65
N LYS A 615 -24.96 11.69 1.63
CA LYS A 615 -26.16 11.63 0.77
C LYS A 615 -27.39 11.20 1.56
N GLN A 616 -27.23 10.25 2.49
CA GLN A 616 -28.34 9.69 3.27
C GLN A 616 -28.84 10.62 4.39
N THR A 617 -28.01 11.52 4.93
CA THR A 617 -28.42 12.54 5.94
C THR A 617 -28.65 13.94 5.36
N ALA A 618 -27.96 14.26 4.27
CA ALA A 618 -27.77 15.63 3.79
C ALA A 618 -27.53 15.69 2.26
N SER A 619 -28.41 15.06 1.46
CA SER A 619 -28.34 15.05 -0.01
C SER A 619 -27.99 16.40 -0.65
N LYS A 620 -28.63 17.48 -0.19
CA LYS A 620 -28.37 18.86 -0.64
C LYS A 620 -26.92 19.35 -0.42
N PHE A 621 -26.24 18.87 0.63
CA PHE A 621 -24.84 19.19 0.91
C PHE A 621 -23.89 18.46 -0.05
N VAL A 622 -24.17 17.18 -0.34
CA VAL A 622 -23.47 16.41 -1.39
C VAL A 622 -23.64 17.08 -2.75
N GLU A 623 -24.87 17.48 -3.09
CA GLU A 623 -25.15 18.23 -4.32
C GLU A 623 -24.37 19.55 -4.37
N HIS A 624 -24.31 20.31 -3.27
CA HIS A 624 -23.52 21.55 -3.21
C HIS A 624 -22.03 21.30 -3.50
N ILE A 625 -21.41 20.33 -2.83
CA ILE A 625 -20.01 19.94 -3.04
C ILE A 625 -19.77 19.59 -4.52
N LEU A 626 -20.61 18.74 -5.10
CA LEU A 626 -20.42 18.24 -6.46
C LEU A 626 -20.67 19.31 -7.53
N LEU A 627 -21.69 20.16 -7.38
CA LEU A 627 -21.92 21.30 -8.26
C LEU A 627 -20.77 22.32 -8.16
N LYS A 628 -20.23 22.56 -6.96
CA LYS A 628 -19.09 23.45 -6.73
C LYS A 628 -17.81 22.90 -7.37
N TRP A 629 -17.48 21.62 -7.16
CA TRP A 629 -16.37 20.95 -7.84
C TRP A 629 -16.50 21.05 -9.36
N LEU A 630 -17.67 20.72 -9.91
CA LEU A 630 -17.90 20.78 -11.35
C LEU A 630 -17.79 22.21 -11.91
N SER A 631 -18.22 23.24 -11.17
CA SER A 631 -18.06 24.63 -11.58
C SER A 631 -16.58 25.04 -11.75
N PHE A 632 -15.67 24.55 -10.91
CA PHE A 632 -14.22 24.76 -11.09
C PHE A 632 -13.68 24.06 -12.35
N SER A 633 -14.32 22.98 -12.81
CA SER A 633 -13.86 22.21 -13.97
C SER A 633 -14.24 22.84 -15.32
N SER A 634 -15.45 23.39 -15.45
CA SER A 634 -16.07 23.70 -16.75
C SER A 634 -15.90 25.14 -17.23
N THR A 635 -16.07 26.15 -16.36
CA THR A 635 -15.99 27.57 -16.71
C THR A 635 -15.76 28.45 -15.49
N GLY A 636 -14.97 29.52 -15.62
CA GLY A 636 -14.68 30.41 -14.50
C GLY A 636 -15.90 31.20 -13.99
N SER A 637 -16.03 31.26 -12.66
CA SER A 637 -16.81 32.24 -11.88
C SER A 637 -18.33 32.06 -11.66
N GLU A 638 -19.04 31.08 -12.26
CA GLU A 638 -20.48 30.86 -11.96
C GLU A 638 -20.72 29.92 -10.76
N VAL A 639 -20.22 30.32 -9.58
CA VAL A 639 -20.46 29.58 -8.32
C VAL A 639 -21.86 29.89 -7.80
N GLY A 640 -22.68 28.85 -7.57
CA GLY A 640 -23.98 28.95 -6.88
C GLY A 640 -25.23 28.75 -7.74
N LEU A 641 -25.10 28.45 -9.05
CA LEU A 641 -26.26 28.12 -9.88
C LEU A 641 -26.89 26.75 -9.48
N PRO A 642 -28.23 26.62 -9.53
CA PRO A 642 -28.90 25.35 -9.23
C PRO A 642 -28.63 24.29 -10.30
N ALA A 643 -28.62 23.02 -9.92
CA ALA A 643 -28.35 21.87 -10.80
C ALA A 643 -29.08 21.91 -12.15
N LYS A 644 -30.36 22.34 -12.15
CA LYS A 644 -31.20 22.45 -13.35
C LYS A 644 -30.63 23.39 -14.44
N LYS A 645 -29.78 24.35 -14.06
CA LYS A 645 -29.04 25.23 -15.00
C LYS A 645 -27.61 24.74 -15.21
N LEU A 646 -26.93 24.31 -14.16
CA LEU A 646 -25.51 23.95 -14.22
C LEU A 646 -25.25 22.67 -15.03
N LEU A 647 -26.01 21.60 -14.79
CA LEU A 647 -25.73 20.27 -15.38
C LEU A 647 -25.87 20.25 -16.91
N PRO A 648 -26.87 20.90 -17.55
CA PRO A 648 -26.92 21.03 -19.02
C PRO A 648 -25.71 21.78 -19.60
N CYS A 649 -25.27 22.87 -18.97
CA CYS A 649 -24.10 23.63 -19.41
C CYS A 649 -22.79 22.81 -19.30
N ILE A 650 -22.67 21.99 -18.26
CA ILE A 650 -21.55 21.03 -18.13
C ILE A 650 -21.65 19.95 -19.22
N SER A 651 -22.83 19.37 -19.45
CA SER A 651 -23.06 18.37 -20.49
C SER A 651 -22.70 18.87 -21.90
N ALA A 652 -22.90 20.17 -22.17
CA ALA A 652 -22.50 20.82 -23.43
C ALA A 652 -21.01 21.18 -23.51
N SER A 653 -20.25 21.07 -22.41
CA SER A 653 -18.83 21.47 -22.32
C SER A 653 -17.85 20.35 -21.93
N LEU A 654 -18.30 19.10 -21.81
CA LEU A 654 -17.47 17.92 -21.50
C LEU A 654 -16.27 17.73 -22.45
N SER A 655 -16.38 18.18 -23.71
CA SER A 655 -15.30 18.22 -24.69
C SER A 655 -14.07 19.02 -24.24
N LYS A 656 -14.28 20.00 -23.36
CA LYS A 656 -13.24 20.87 -22.77
C LYS A 656 -12.64 20.29 -21.47
N ILE A 657 -13.17 19.18 -20.96
CA ILE A 657 -12.75 18.54 -19.71
C ILE A 657 -11.71 17.44 -20.02
N ASN A 658 -10.67 17.28 -19.19
CA ASN A 658 -9.66 16.23 -19.41
C ASN A 658 -10.26 14.83 -19.11
N SER A 659 -9.68 13.75 -19.65
CA SER A 659 -10.26 12.41 -19.46
C SER A 659 -10.33 12.00 -17.98
N ARG A 660 -9.33 12.40 -17.19
CA ARG A 660 -9.21 12.13 -15.75
C ARG A 660 -10.39 12.67 -14.94
N GLN A 661 -10.82 13.92 -15.19
CA GLN A 661 -12.00 14.54 -14.58
C GLN A 661 -13.30 13.85 -15.02
N LEU A 662 -13.41 13.39 -16.28
CA LEU A 662 -14.55 12.60 -16.76
C LEU A 662 -14.61 11.21 -16.10
N HIS A 663 -13.47 10.57 -15.85
CA HIS A 663 -13.39 9.32 -15.08
C HIS A 663 -13.89 9.52 -13.65
N LEU A 664 -13.41 10.54 -12.94
CA LEU A 664 -13.90 10.92 -11.60
C LEU A 664 -15.41 11.17 -11.57
N LEU A 665 -15.91 11.97 -12.53
CA LEU A 665 -17.34 12.25 -12.66
C LEU A 665 -18.14 10.95 -12.85
N ASN A 666 -17.68 10.02 -13.67
CA ASN A 666 -18.38 8.75 -13.91
C ASN A 666 -18.37 7.83 -12.69
N ILE A 667 -17.32 7.85 -11.85
CA ILE A 667 -17.33 7.15 -10.56
C ILE A 667 -18.39 7.77 -9.65
N ILE A 668 -18.38 9.10 -9.48
CA ILE A 668 -19.28 9.84 -8.57
C ILE A 668 -20.74 9.66 -9.00
N CYS A 669 -21.05 9.82 -10.29
CA CYS A 669 -22.39 9.60 -10.83
C CYS A 669 -22.86 8.16 -10.56
N ARG A 670 -22.04 7.13 -10.82
CA ARG A 670 -22.43 5.73 -10.64
C ARG A 670 -22.45 5.25 -9.19
N ARG A 671 -21.62 5.80 -8.31
CA ARG A 671 -21.46 5.35 -6.91
C ARG A 671 -22.22 6.19 -5.89
N VAL A 672 -22.30 7.51 -6.08
CA VAL A 672 -22.96 8.42 -5.14
C VAL A 672 -24.34 8.79 -5.66
N MET A 673 -24.43 9.44 -6.83
CA MET A 673 -25.71 10.03 -7.25
C MET A 673 -26.73 8.97 -7.66
N LEU A 674 -26.33 7.98 -8.45
CA LEU A 674 -27.18 6.86 -8.90
C LEU A 674 -27.06 5.61 -8.01
N SER A 675 -26.67 5.76 -6.74
CA SER A 675 -26.39 4.66 -5.79
C SER A 675 -27.52 3.64 -5.61
N GLU A 676 -28.78 4.04 -5.81
CA GLU A 676 -29.95 3.16 -5.73
C GLU A 676 -30.09 2.19 -6.93
N LEU A 677 -29.41 2.47 -8.05
CA LEU A 677 -29.52 1.70 -9.29
C LEU A 677 -28.34 0.73 -9.43
N LYS A 678 -28.64 -0.55 -9.69
CA LYS A 678 -27.60 -1.54 -10.02
C LYS A 678 -26.93 -1.14 -11.33
N ALA A 679 -25.61 -1.35 -11.45
CA ALA A 679 -24.85 -0.95 -12.64
C ALA A 679 -25.44 -1.51 -13.95
N ASN A 680 -25.99 -2.73 -13.94
CA ASN A 680 -26.67 -3.34 -15.08
C ASN A 680 -27.99 -2.64 -15.48
N GLN A 681 -28.67 -1.95 -14.56
CA GLN A 681 -29.83 -1.11 -14.84
C GLN A 681 -29.38 0.21 -15.49
N ILE A 682 -28.34 0.86 -14.94
CA ILE A 682 -27.74 2.08 -15.51
C ILE A 682 -27.25 1.82 -16.95
N ASN A 683 -26.61 0.68 -17.20
CA ASN A 683 -26.06 0.34 -18.52
C ASN A 683 -27.13 0.06 -19.59
N ARG A 684 -28.40 -0.15 -19.23
CA ARG A 684 -29.48 -0.61 -20.15
C ARG A 684 -30.28 0.51 -20.83
N LYS A 685 -29.84 1.78 -20.77
CA LYS A 685 -30.45 2.96 -21.44
C LYS A 685 -31.98 3.12 -21.27
N LEU A 686 -32.39 3.95 -20.31
CA LEU A 686 -33.63 4.76 -20.30
C LEU A 686 -35.02 4.08 -20.34
N GLU A 687 -35.22 2.89 -20.90
CA GLU A 687 -36.56 2.32 -21.17
C GLU A 687 -37.39 2.05 -19.89
N ASN A 688 -36.72 1.74 -18.77
CA ASN A 688 -37.38 1.43 -17.49
C ASN A 688 -37.92 2.65 -16.72
N LEU A 689 -37.70 3.89 -17.19
CA LEU A 689 -37.91 5.11 -16.38
C LEU A 689 -39.34 5.69 -16.40
N ARG A 690 -40.31 5.03 -17.06
CA ARG A 690 -41.70 5.53 -17.21
C ARG A 690 -42.52 5.55 -15.89
N GLY A 691 -41.92 5.20 -14.74
CA GLY A 691 -42.58 5.15 -13.43
C GLY A 691 -42.16 6.23 -12.39
N LEU A 692 -41.04 6.94 -12.57
CA LEU A 692 -40.55 7.89 -11.55
C LEU A 692 -41.05 9.32 -11.79
N SER A 693 -42.27 9.61 -11.33
CA SER A 693 -42.91 10.93 -11.47
C SER A 693 -42.48 11.98 -10.41
N SER A 694 -41.70 11.58 -9.39
CA SER A 694 -41.26 12.44 -8.28
C SER A 694 -40.23 13.50 -8.67
N ALA A 695 -40.02 14.49 -7.79
CA ALA A 695 -38.98 15.51 -7.98
C ALA A 695 -37.57 14.92 -8.00
N GLU A 696 -37.32 13.92 -7.14
CA GLU A 696 -36.06 13.16 -7.06
C GLU A 696 -35.83 12.32 -8.33
N GLY A 697 -36.89 11.71 -8.87
CA GLY A 697 -36.84 10.99 -10.15
C GLY A 697 -36.32 11.87 -11.28
N ARG A 698 -36.82 13.11 -11.40
CA ARG A 698 -36.32 14.09 -12.39
C ARG A 698 -34.85 14.44 -12.17
N GLN A 699 -34.39 14.47 -10.92
CA GLN A 699 -33.00 14.79 -10.58
C GLN A 699 -32.04 13.64 -10.89
N LEU A 700 -32.44 12.39 -10.60
CA LEU A 700 -31.73 11.18 -11.01
C LEU A 700 -31.59 11.13 -12.54
N THR A 701 -32.62 11.51 -13.30
CA THR A 701 -32.54 11.61 -14.77
C THR A 701 -31.45 12.59 -15.23
N MET A 702 -31.35 13.80 -14.66
CA MET A 702 -30.32 14.78 -15.06
C MET A 702 -28.89 14.28 -14.78
N TRP A 703 -28.66 13.55 -13.68
CA TRP A 703 -27.37 12.93 -13.39
C TRP A 703 -27.07 11.73 -14.31
N MET A 704 -28.10 11.00 -14.73
CA MET A 704 -27.99 9.90 -15.69
C MET A 704 -27.69 10.40 -17.12
N GLU A 705 -28.32 11.49 -17.55
CA GLU A 705 -28.03 12.18 -18.81
C GLU A 705 -26.58 12.68 -18.84
N LEU A 706 -26.10 13.31 -17.77
CA LEU A 706 -24.71 13.75 -17.64
C LEU A 706 -23.72 12.58 -17.72
N LEU A 707 -24.01 11.47 -17.02
CA LEU A 707 -23.21 10.24 -17.08
C LEU A 707 -23.16 9.68 -18.51
N PHE A 708 -24.29 9.60 -19.23
CA PHE A 708 -24.30 9.10 -20.60
C PHE A 708 -23.57 10.04 -21.58
N SER A 709 -23.67 11.36 -21.41
CA SER A 709 -22.86 12.31 -22.19
C SER A 709 -21.35 12.13 -21.93
N SER A 710 -20.95 11.90 -20.68
CA SER A 710 -19.54 11.65 -20.30
C SER A 710 -19.02 10.29 -20.79
N GLU A 711 -19.83 9.23 -20.73
CA GLU A 711 -19.46 7.93 -21.29
C GLU A 711 -19.50 7.90 -22.83
N ARG A 712 -20.27 8.78 -23.49
CA ARG A 712 -20.14 9.04 -24.93
C ARG A 712 -18.83 9.78 -25.24
N GLU A 713 -18.50 10.84 -24.50
CA GLU A 713 -17.27 11.62 -24.67
C GLU A 713 -16.01 10.74 -24.58
N LEU A 714 -15.92 9.89 -23.55
CA LEU A 714 -14.79 8.96 -23.39
C LEU A 714 -14.75 7.88 -24.49
N ARG A 715 -15.91 7.44 -24.99
CA ARG A 715 -16.00 6.52 -26.14
C ARG A 715 -15.51 7.19 -27.41
N GLU A 716 -15.94 8.41 -27.72
CA GLU A 716 -15.47 9.17 -28.90
C GLU A 716 -13.95 9.39 -28.87
N ARG A 717 -13.37 9.66 -27.70
CA ARG A 717 -11.91 9.78 -27.52
C ARG A 717 -11.17 8.47 -27.81
N LEU A 718 -11.67 7.34 -27.29
CA LEU A 718 -11.10 6.02 -27.56
C LEU A 718 -11.21 5.63 -29.04
N LEU A 719 -12.35 5.93 -29.67
CA LEU A 719 -12.57 5.65 -31.10
C LEU A 719 -11.68 6.52 -32.00
N GLY A 720 -11.64 7.83 -31.75
CA GLY A 720 -10.80 8.76 -32.52
C GLY A 720 -9.31 8.42 -32.41
N PHE A 721 -8.85 8.01 -31.21
CA PHE A 721 -7.50 7.47 -31.03
C PHE A 721 -7.29 6.17 -31.80
N SER A 722 -8.25 5.25 -31.80
CA SER A 722 -8.16 3.96 -32.49
C SER A 722 -8.10 4.10 -34.01
N PHE A 723 -8.96 4.92 -34.61
CA PHE A 723 -8.89 5.20 -36.05
C PHE A 723 -7.59 5.94 -36.40
N SER A 724 -7.20 6.98 -35.64
CA SER A 724 -5.97 7.74 -35.89
C SER A 724 -4.70 6.87 -35.77
N ALA A 725 -4.64 5.95 -34.80
CA ALA A 725 -3.54 5.00 -34.67
C ALA A 725 -3.51 4.00 -35.85
N SER A 726 -4.67 3.53 -36.30
CA SER A 726 -4.80 2.58 -37.42
C SER A 726 -4.32 3.20 -38.73
N ILE A 727 -4.82 4.38 -39.09
CA ILE A 727 -4.38 5.16 -40.26
C ILE A 727 -2.86 5.38 -40.23
N SER A 728 -2.30 5.69 -39.04
CA SER A 728 -0.87 5.94 -38.88
C SER A 728 -0.02 4.67 -39.02
N ARG A 729 -0.50 3.49 -38.59
CA ARG A 729 0.18 2.21 -38.87
C ARG A 729 0.12 1.85 -40.36
N MET A 730 -1.03 2.06 -41.00
CA MET A 730 -1.23 1.82 -42.44
C MET A 730 -0.28 2.65 -43.31
N SER A 731 -0.07 3.93 -42.98
CA SER A 731 0.83 4.82 -43.74
C SER A 731 2.32 4.43 -43.63
N HIS A 732 2.73 3.75 -42.57
CA HIS A 732 4.15 3.44 -42.31
C HIS A 732 4.63 2.06 -42.82
N ARG A 733 3.74 1.20 -43.36
CA ARG A 733 4.06 -0.16 -43.87
C ARG A 733 4.83 -1.07 -42.89
N ALA A 734 4.85 -0.75 -41.60
CA ALA A 734 5.63 -1.46 -40.60
C ALA A 734 4.90 -2.72 -40.10
N THR A 735 5.31 -3.90 -40.57
CA THR A 735 4.92 -5.21 -40.03
C THR A 735 5.58 -5.50 -38.68
N THR A 736 5.38 -4.61 -37.70
CA THR A 736 5.71 -4.89 -36.30
C THR A 736 4.70 -5.88 -35.74
N ALA A 737 5.19 -7.08 -35.38
CA ALA A 737 4.41 -8.10 -34.70
C ALA A 737 3.87 -7.55 -33.35
N SER A 738 2.73 -8.08 -32.90
CA SER A 738 2.11 -7.62 -31.65
C SER A 738 2.96 -7.99 -30.44
N ARG A 739 3.62 -6.99 -29.84
CA ARG A 739 4.44 -7.15 -28.64
C ARG A 739 3.55 -7.26 -27.39
N PRO A 740 3.83 -8.19 -26.45
CA PRO A 740 3.12 -8.26 -25.17
C PRO A 740 3.17 -6.93 -24.41
N GLY A 741 2.13 -6.62 -23.64
CA GLY A 741 2.04 -5.40 -22.82
C GLY A 741 1.59 -4.15 -23.58
N TYR A 742 1.87 -4.06 -24.87
CA TYR A 742 1.52 -2.92 -25.70
C TYR A 742 0.11 -3.00 -26.29
N TRP A 743 -0.47 -1.84 -26.52
CA TRP A 743 -1.82 -1.67 -27.05
C TRP A 743 -1.83 -1.58 -28.57
N TYR A 744 -2.83 -2.22 -29.18
CA TYR A 744 -3.11 -2.14 -30.62
C TYR A 744 -4.61 -1.91 -30.84
N PRO A 745 -5.00 -1.15 -31.89
CA PRO A 745 -6.40 -1.00 -32.27
C PRO A 745 -6.95 -2.34 -32.76
N ILE A 746 -8.08 -2.78 -32.19
CA ILE A 746 -8.74 -4.06 -32.47
C ILE A 746 -10.25 -3.81 -32.41
N GLY A 747 -11.02 -4.39 -33.34
CA GLY A 747 -12.49 -4.25 -33.41
C GLY A 747 -12.97 -3.08 -34.27
N LEU A 748 -12.16 -2.62 -35.23
CA LEU A 748 -12.46 -1.44 -36.06
C LEU A 748 -13.82 -1.53 -36.78
N ALA A 749 -14.19 -2.71 -37.32
CA ALA A 749 -15.52 -2.93 -37.90
C ALA A 749 -16.69 -2.67 -36.91
N GLN A 750 -16.57 -3.12 -35.66
CA GLN A 750 -17.55 -2.84 -34.59
C GLN A 750 -17.55 -1.35 -34.20
N MET A 751 -16.39 -0.69 -34.25
CA MET A 751 -16.26 0.75 -34.01
C MET A 751 -16.92 1.58 -35.13
N GLU A 752 -16.77 1.21 -36.40
CA GLU A 752 -17.44 1.84 -37.54
C GLU A 752 -18.96 1.66 -37.46
N GLN A 753 -19.43 0.46 -37.12
CA GLN A 753 -20.84 0.17 -36.88
C GLN A 753 -21.41 1.05 -35.74
N TRP A 754 -20.65 1.29 -34.67
CA TRP A 754 -21.05 2.22 -33.62
C TRP A 754 -21.17 3.66 -34.13
N VAL A 755 -20.23 4.14 -34.97
CA VAL A 755 -20.30 5.49 -35.56
C VAL A 755 -21.52 5.62 -36.47
N ALA A 756 -21.82 4.60 -37.28
CA ALA A 756 -23.01 4.58 -38.14
C ALA A 756 -24.32 4.62 -37.33
N LEU A 757 -24.44 3.82 -36.26
CA LEU A 757 -25.62 3.81 -35.38
C LEU A 757 -25.81 5.11 -34.57
N ASN A 758 -24.76 5.93 -34.43
CA ASN A 758 -24.79 7.18 -33.68
C ASN A 758 -24.54 8.41 -34.57
N HIS A 759 -24.76 8.31 -35.89
CA HIS A 759 -24.37 9.31 -36.89
C HIS A 759 -24.80 10.75 -36.55
N GLU A 760 -26.06 10.94 -36.13
CA GLU A 760 -26.60 12.26 -35.78
C GLU A 760 -25.95 12.91 -34.54
N HIS A 761 -25.30 12.11 -33.69
CA HIS A 761 -24.72 12.55 -32.43
C HIS A 761 -23.18 12.52 -32.41
N ALA A 762 -22.55 11.75 -33.29
CA ALA A 762 -21.10 11.66 -33.40
C ALA A 762 -20.52 12.93 -34.05
N ARG A 763 -19.34 13.35 -33.60
CA ARG A 763 -18.62 14.49 -34.19
C ARG A 763 -18.16 14.22 -35.61
N ASP A 764 -18.18 15.23 -36.47
CA ASP A 764 -17.82 15.08 -37.89
C ASP A 764 -16.36 14.69 -38.13
N GLN A 765 -15.46 15.06 -37.21
CA GLN A 765 -14.07 14.57 -37.23
C GLN A 765 -13.96 13.06 -37.01
N LEU A 766 -14.84 12.49 -36.17
CA LEU A 766 -14.89 11.04 -35.94
C LEU A 766 -15.49 10.32 -37.16
N LYS A 767 -16.52 10.90 -37.78
CA LYS A 767 -17.07 10.43 -39.07
C LYS A 767 -15.99 10.44 -40.16
N ALA A 768 -15.20 11.51 -40.25
CA ALA A 768 -14.11 11.63 -41.21
C ALA A 768 -13.06 10.53 -41.01
N LEU A 769 -12.57 10.33 -39.78
CA LEU A 769 -11.60 9.28 -39.45
C LEU A 769 -12.13 7.86 -39.73
N ALA A 770 -13.39 7.57 -39.37
CA ALA A 770 -14.03 6.30 -39.72
C ALA A 770 -14.14 6.11 -41.24
N SER A 771 -14.51 7.17 -41.98
CA SER A 771 -14.57 7.13 -43.45
C SER A 771 -13.21 7.03 -44.16
N GLU A 772 -12.11 7.26 -43.43
CA GLU A 772 -10.73 7.12 -43.89
C GLU A 772 -10.26 5.67 -43.70
N VAL A 773 -10.55 5.06 -42.53
CA VAL A 773 -10.30 3.62 -42.28
C VAL A 773 -11.14 2.73 -43.21
N GLY A 774 -12.45 2.95 -43.29
CA GLY A 774 -13.39 2.18 -44.13
C GLY A 774 -13.24 2.37 -45.65
N ARG A 775 -12.24 3.14 -46.10
CA ARG A 775 -11.75 3.14 -47.49
C ARG A 775 -10.61 2.14 -47.71
N HIS A 776 -9.81 1.88 -46.68
CA HIS A 776 -8.62 1.03 -46.75
C HIS A 776 -8.89 -0.41 -46.31
N GLU A 777 -9.76 -0.67 -45.33
CA GLU A 777 -10.02 -2.03 -44.80
C GLU A 777 -11.01 -2.87 -45.62
N ARG A 778 -11.49 -2.39 -46.78
CA ARG A 778 -12.50 -3.07 -47.64
C ARG A 778 -12.06 -4.41 -48.25
N SER A 779 -10.88 -4.93 -47.91
CA SER A 779 -10.34 -6.19 -48.43
C SER A 779 -10.52 -7.39 -47.51
N GLU A 780 -10.77 -7.21 -46.21
CA GLU A 780 -10.90 -8.33 -45.25
C GLU A 780 -12.13 -8.16 -44.34
N CYS A 781 -13.13 -9.03 -44.55
CA CYS A 781 -14.30 -9.31 -43.71
C CYS A 781 -14.92 -8.16 -42.90
N ALA A 782 -16.13 -7.76 -43.30
CA ALA A 782 -17.17 -7.35 -42.35
C ALA A 782 -17.56 -8.57 -41.47
N ALA A 783 -16.70 -8.89 -40.49
CA ALA A 783 -16.76 -10.11 -39.70
C ALA A 783 -18.00 -10.11 -38.78
N VAL A 784 -19.07 -10.76 -39.24
CA VAL A 784 -20.26 -11.03 -38.43
C VAL A 784 -19.84 -11.95 -37.29
N GLU A 785 -19.96 -11.46 -36.06
CA GLU A 785 -19.49 -12.19 -34.89
C GLU A 785 -20.36 -13.42 -34.61
N GLN A 786 -19.75 -14.47 -34.06
CA GLN A 786 -20.41 -15.73 -33.75
C GLN A 786 -20.57 -15.92 -32.25
N CYS A 787 -21.62 -16.64 -31.85
CA CYS A 787 -21.87 -16.98 -30.45
C CYS A 787 -20.88 -18.01 -29.92
N SER A 788 -20.18 -17.71 -28.83
CA SER A 788 -19.26 -18.63 -28.14
C SER A 788 -19.91 -19.90 -27.57
N TYR A 789 -21.24 -20.02 -27.59
CA TYR A 789 -22.00 -21.17 -27.07
C TYR A 789 -22.73 -21.98 -28.15
N CYS A 790 -23.15 -21.36 -29.27
CA CYS A 790 -23.93 -22.03 -30.32
C CYS A 790 -23.55 -21.65 -31.75
N SER A 791 -22.44 -20.93 -31.96
CA SER A 791 -21.92 -20.44 -33.25
C SER A 791 -22.84 -19.53 -34.08
N ALA A 792 -24.11 -19.36 -33.69
CA ALA A 792 -25.08 -18.51 -34.35
C ALA A 792 -24.62 -17.05 -34.43
N LEU A 793 -25.03 -16.36 -35.51
CA LEU A 793 -24.64 -14.98 -35.79
C LEU A 793 -25.16 -14.00 -34.73
N VAL A 794 -24.32 -13.01 -34.43
CA VAL A 794 -24.55 -11.96 -33.43
C VAL A 794 -24.45 -10.59 -34.10
N PRO A 795 -25.57 -9.88 -34.33
CA PRO A 795 -25.52 -8.51 -34.83
C PRO A 795 -24.90 -7.52 -33.83
N PHE A 796 -24.57 -6.33 -34.34
CA PHE A 796 -24.07 -5.22 -33.53
C PHE A 796 -25.20 -4.24 -33.20
N ASP A 797 -26.01 -4.56 -32.20
CA ASP A 797 -27.12 -3.69 -31.76
C ASP A 797 -26.70 -2.73 -30.62
N SER A 798 -25.65 -3.09 -29.87
CA SER A 798 -25.17 -2.37 -28.70
C SER A 798 -23.67 -2.60 -28.49
N PRO A 799 -22.89 -1.61 -28.03
CA PRO A 799 -21.46 -1.76 -27.76
C PRO A 799 -21.15 -2.47 -26.43
N GLU A 800 -22.15 -2.76 -25.58
CA GLU A 800 -21.95 -3.36 -24.24
C GLU A 800 -22.32 -4.85 -24.21
N VAL A 801 -23.29 -5.27 -25.04
CA VAL A 801 -23.89 -6.60 -25.05
C VAL A 801 -24.29 -6.97 -26.49
N GLY A 802 -24.06 -8.21 -26.90
CA GLY A 802 -24.66 -8.79 -28.12
C GLY A 802 -25.64 -9.91 -27.76
N PHE A 803 -26.63 -10.14 -28.62
CA PHE A 803 -27.57 -11.27 -28.52
C PHE A 803 -27.42 -12.14 -29.76
N CYS A 804 -27.20 -13.45 -29.61
CA CYS A 804 -27.19 -14.33 -30.78
C CYS A 804 -28.61 -14.61 -31.27
N ARG A 805 -28.78 -14.78 -32.58
CA ARG A 805 -30.07 -15.16 -33.17
C ARG A 805 -30.54 -16.58 -32.81
N GLY A 806 -29.68 -17.37 -32.18
CA GLY A 806 -29.92 -18.78 -31.86
C GLY A 806 -29.73 -19.69 -33.08
N LEU A 807 -29.87 -20.99 -32.86
CA LEU A 807 -30.10 -21.96 -33.93
C LEU A 807 -31.60 -22.27 -33.96
N GLU A 808 -32.19 -22.27 -35.15
CA GLU A 808 -33.59 -22.68 -35.34
C GLU A 808 -33.68 -24.20 -35.23
N GLY A 809 -34.08 -24.68 -34.05
CA GLY A 809 -34.49 -26.07 -33.85
C GLY A 809 -35.92 -26.30 -34.33
N GLU A 810 -36.29 -27.55 -34.57
CA GLU A 810 -37.59 -27.96 -35.16
C GLU A 810 -38.83 -27.50 -34.35
N SER A 811 -38.65 -27.09 -33.09
CA SER A 811 -39.70 -26.54 -32.22
C SER A 811 -39.86 -25.01 -32.28
N GLY A 812 -39.12 -24.30 -33.13
CA GLY A 812 -39.30 -22.86 -33.41
C GLY A 812 -38.88 -21.88 -32.30
N ILE A 813 -38.34 -22.36 -31.18
CA ILE A 813 -37.86 -21.52 -30.06
C ILE A 813 -36.35 -21.65 -29.90
N GLY A 814 -35.59 -20.89 -30.70
CA GLY A 814 -34.14 -20.80 -30.57
C GLY A 814 -33.73 -20.05 -29.29
N GLN A 815 -32.90 -20.66 -28.45
CA GLN A 815 -32.38 -20.00 -27.25
C GLN A 815 -31.35 -18.91 -27.61
N SER A 816 -31.62 -17.67 -27.22
CA SER A 816 -30.76 -16.51 -27.49
C SER A 816 -29.80 -16.24 -26.33
N HIS A 817 -28.52 -16.53 -26.54
CA HIS A 817 -27.46 -16.26 -25.57
C HIS A 817 -27.15 -14.76 -25.50
N THR A 818 -27.07 -14.24 -24.26
CA THR A 818 -26.61 -12.88 -23.95
C THR A 818 -25.08 -12.89 -23.80
N LEU A 819 -24.38 -12.14 -24.65
CA LEU A 819 -22.91 -12.14 -24.74
C LEU A 819 -22.34 -10.77 -24.33
N PRO A 820 -21.40 -10.70 -23.36
CA PRO A 820 -20.79 -9.43 -22.99
C PRO A 820 -19.79 -8.98 -24.07
N ARG A 821 -19.83 -7.70 -24.43
CA ARG A 821 -18.84 -7.07 -25.32
C ARG A 821 -17.70 -6.43 -24.52
N CYS A 822 -16.54 -6.30 -25.15
CA CYS A 822 -15.36 -5.69 -24.57
C CYS A 822 -15.52 -4.16 -24.49
N ALA A 823 -15.35 -3.60 -23.30
CA ALA A 823 -15.40 -2.15 -23.07
C ALA A 823 -14.39 -1.33 -23.91
N VAL A 824 -13.36 -1.97 -24.48
CA VAL A 824 -12.32 -1.32 -25.30
C VAL A 824 -12.52 -1.56 -26.80
N SER A 825 -12.64 -2.82 -27.23
CA SER A 825 -12.71 -3.19 -28.66
C SER A 825 -14.14 -3.36 -29.20
N MET A 826 -15.17 -3.28 -28.34
CA MET A 826 -16.59 -3.55 -28.64
C MET A 826 -16.92 -4.95 -29.19
N GLN A 827 -15.92 -5.78 -29.47
CA GLN A 827 -16.07 -7.19 -29.85
C GLN A 827 -16.62 -8.04 -28.72
N ILE A 828 -17.28 -9.15 -29.07
CA ILE A 828 -17.69 -10.20 -28.12
C ILE A 828 -16.49 -10.73 -27.34
N CYS A 829 -16.66 -10.86 -26.02
CA CYS A 829 -15.64 -11.43 -25.14
C CYS A 829 -15.57 -12.96 -25.28
N PRO A 830 -14.37 -13.58 -25.12
CA PRO A 830 -14.27 -15.01 -24.84
C PRO A 830 -15.00 -15.37 -23.54
N THR A 831 -15.29 -16.67 -23.34
CA THR A 831 -16.05 -17.18 -22.19
C THR A 831 -15.41 -16.80 -20.85
N THR A 832 -14.13 -17.15 -20.68
CA THR A 832 -13.28 -16.78 -19.53
C THR A 832 -11.79 -16.85 -19.91
N PRO A 833 -10.90 -16.12 -19.23
CA PRO A 833 -11.17 -15.12 -18.18
C PRO A 833 -11.30 -13.70 -18.74
N LEU A 834 -11.85 -12.80 -17.93
CA LEU A 834 -12.11 -11.41 -18.32
C LEU A 834 -11.73 -10.45 -17.18
N TRP A 835 -11.18 -9.30 -17.55
CA TRP A 835 -11.07 -8.14 -16.67
C TRP A 835 -12.47 -7.58 -16.39
N PHE A 836 -12.72 -7.15 -15.16
CA PHE A 836 -14.02 -6.66 -14.70
C PHE A 836 -13.88 -5.33 -13.95
N CYS A 837 -14.70 -4.35 -14.30
CA CYS A 837 -14.76 -3.08 -13.56
C CYS A 837 -15.79 -3.15 -12.44
N ILE A 838 -15.34 -3.10 -11.18
CA ILE A 838 -16.21 -3.08 -10.00
C ILE A 838 -17.23 -1.92 -9.95
N CYS A 839 -17.00 -0.85 -10.72
CA CYS A 839 -17.79 0.39 -10.70
C CYS A 839 -18.91 0.45 -11.75
N CYS A 840 -18.66 0.02 -12.99
CA CYS A 840 -19.67 0.01 -14.06
C CYS A 840 -20.09 -1.41 -14.50
N SER A 841 -19.51 -2.45 -13.89
CA SER A 841 -19.74 -3.88 -14.18
C SER A 841 -19.46 -4.32 -15.64
N ARG A 842 -18.83 -3.45 -16.43
CA ARG A 842 -18.33 -3.77 -17.77
C ARG A 842 -17.16 -4.76 -17.70
N ARG A 843 -17.01 -5.53 -18.78
CA ARG A 843 -15.95 -6.53 -18.96
C ARG A 843 -15.00 -6.10 -20.08
N ALA A 844 -13.76 -6.61 -20.04
CA ALA A 844 -12.76 -6.40 -21.08
C ALA A 844 -11.85 -7.63 -21.20
N PHE A 845 -11.51 -8.01 -22.44
CA PHE A 845 -10.44 -8.98 -22.72
C PHE A 845 -9.20 -8.32 -23.33
N ARG A 846 -9.34 -7.10 -23.88
CA ARG A 846 -8.23 -6.22 -24.28
C ARG A 846 -8.15 -5.04 -23.32
N LEU A 847 -6.94 -4.62 -22.99
CA LEU A 847 -6.67 -3.45 -22.16
C LEU A 847 -6.77 -2.14 -22.96
N ALA A 848 -6.95 -1.02 -22.27
CA ALA A 848 -7.02 0.31 -22.87
C ALA A 848 -5.61 0.91 -23.05
N PRO A 849 -5.37 1.80 -24.02
CA PRO A 849 -4.11 2.51 -24.14
C PRO A 849 -3.97 3.53 -23.01
N GLU A 850 -2.76 3.66 -22.46
CA GLU A 850 -2.46 4.62 -21.40
C GLU A 850 -2.86 6.07 -21.76
N THR A 851 -2.66 6.45 -23.01
CA THR A 851 -2.99 7.79 -23.54
C THR A 851 -4.44 8.19 -23.35
N LEU A 852 -5.39 7.24 -23.21
CA LEU A 852 -6.80 7.55 -22.96
C LEU A 852 -7.02 8.27 -21.63
N PHE A 853 -6.24 7.90 -20.60
CA PHE A 853 -6.37 8.39 -19.23
C PHE A 853 -5.72 9.76 -19.03
N SER A 854 -4.72 10.09 -19.87
CA SER A 854 -3.95 11.34 -19.82
C SER A 854 -4.36 12.39 -20.86
N MET A 855 -5.42 12.18 -21.67
CA MET A 855 -5.81 13.15 -22.70
C MET A 855 -6.14 14.53 -22.12
N PRO A 856 -5.46 15.60 -22.58
CA PRO A 856 -5.70 16.97 -22.11
C PRO A 856 -6.96 17.58 -22.74
N ARG A 857 -7.32 18.75 -22.23
CA ARG A 857 -8.45 19.57 -22.73
C ARG A 857 -8.26 19.91 -24.22
N ASN A 858 -9.34 19.85 -25.01
CA ASN A 858 -9.38 20.28 -26.43
C ASN A 858 -8.33 19.65 -27.39
N ARG A 859 -8.05 18.33 -27.31
CA ARG A 859 -7.46 17.63 -28.47
C ARG A 859 -8.53 17.40 -29.55
N VAL A 860 -8.72 18.44 -30.37
CA VAL A 860 -9.57 18.45 -31.57
C VAL A 860 -8.87 17.75 -32.74
N ASP A 861 -7.54 17.82 -32.84
CA ASP A 861 -6.77 17.15 -33.91
C ASP A 861 -6.09 15.87 -33.44
N PHE A 862 -6.77 14.72 -33.58
CA PHE A 862 -6.17 13.40 -33.37
C PHE A 862 -4.89 13.19 -34.22
N LYS A 863 -4.89 13.68 -35.47
CA LYS A 863 -3.76 13.62 -36.41
C LYS A 863 -2.51 14.41 -35.98
N SER A 864 -2.60 15.25 -34.94
CA SER A 864 -1.41 15.90 -34.35
C SER A 864 -0.60 14.95 -33.46
N SER A 865 -1.26 13.94 -32.86
CA SER A 865 -0.65 13.08 -31.85
C SER A 865 0.25 11.96 -32.40
N THR A 866 0.12 11.63 -33.68
CA THR A 866 0.89 10.56 -34.35
C THR A 866 2.00 11.08 -35.28
N LYS A 867 2.36 12.37 -35.19
CA LYS A 867 3.49 12.94 -35.95
C LYS A 867 4.88 12.54 -35.42
N SER A 868 4.97 12.01 -34.20
CA SER A 868 6.15 11.29 -33.71
C SER A 868 6.07 9.83 -34.18
N SER A 869 7.17 9.34 -34.76
CA SER A 869 7.39 7.95 -35.19
C SER A 869 6.77 6.90 -34.25
N VAL A 870 6.02 5.95 -34.83
CA VAL A 870 5.36 4.75 -34.23
C VAL A 870 5.83 4.45 -32.78
N VAL A 871 5.23 5.14 -31.81
CA VAL A 871 5.45 4.86 -30.39
C VAL A 871 4.62 3.63 -30.03
N GLU A 872 5.26 2.58 -29.53
CA GLU A 872 4.53 1.45 -28.94
C GLU A 872 3.81 1.95 -27.68
N VAL A 873 2.47 2.06 -27.73
CA VAL A 873 1.69 2.64 -26.62
C VAL A 873 1.45 1.57 -25.55
N PRO A 874 1.86 1.76 -24.29
CA PRO A 874 1.61 0.78 -23.23
C PRO A 874 0.11 0.63 -22.96
N SER A 875 -0.32 -0.60 -22.67
CA SER A 875 -1.69 -0.90 -22.28
C SER A 875 -1.82 -0.95 -20.75
N LYS A 876 -2.90 -0.36 -20.20
CA LYS A 876 -3.15 -0.31 -18.75
C LYS A 876 -4.46 -1.02 -18.38
N PRO A 877 -4.50 -1.80 -17.28
CA PRO A 877 -5.70 -2.50 -16.81
C PRO A 877 -6.64 -1.57 -16.04
N LEU A 878 -6.96 -0.41 -16.63
CA LEU A 878 -7.89 0.58 -16.09
C LEU A 878 -9.17 0.58 -16.92
N CYS A 879 -10.32 0.80 -16.30
CA CYS A 879 -11.59 0.87 -17.01
C CYS A 879 -11.66 2.13 -17.89
N PRO A 880 -11.88 2.04 -19.23
CA PRO A 880 -11.90 3.21 -20.11
C PRO A 880 -13.00 4.24 -19.77
N PHE A 881 -14.04 3.85 -19.03
CA PHE A 881 -15.16 4.71 -18.63
C PHE A 881 -15.07 5.24 -17.19
N CYS A 882 -14.32 4.59 -16.30
CA CYS A 882 -14.28 4.93 -14.87
C CYS A 882 -12.87 5.17 -14.33
N GLY A 883 -11.80 4.89 -15.08
CA GLY A 883 -10.41 5.01 -14.66
C GLY A 883 -9.94 4.06 -13.55
N ILE A 884 -10.86 3.51 -12.74
CA ILE A 884 -10.57 2.51 -11.69
C ILE A 884 -9.94 1.25 -12.28
N LEU A 885 -8.97 0.69 -11.54
CA LEU A 885 -8.31 -0.58 -11.79
C LEU A 885 -9.33 -1.72 -12.02
N LEU A 886 -9.13 -2.46 -13.10
CA LEU A 886 -9.88 -3.66 -13.41
C LEU A 886 -9.40 -4.80 -12.53
N GLN A 887 -10.32 -5.63 -12.04
CA GLN A 887 -10.00 -6.81 -11.23
C GLN A 887 -10.40 -8.08 -12.00
N ARG A 888 -9.83 -9.23 -11.64
CA ARG A 888 -10.35 -10.52 -12.10
C ARG A 888 -11.75 -10.72 -11.52
N LEU A 889 -12.70 -11.17 -12.33
CA LEU A 889 -14.00 -11.60 -11.81
C LEU A 889 -13.80 -12.89 -10.99
N GLN A 890 -13.89 -12.79 -9.67
CA GLN A 890 -14.03 -13.94 -8.78
C GLN A 890 -15.51 -14.38 -8.75
N PRO A 891 -15.82 -15.69 -8.73
CA PRO A 891 -17.18 -16.17 -8.51
C PRO A 891 -17.78 -15.69 -7.18
N ASP A 892 -19.05 -15.29 -7.18
CA ASP A 892 -19.72 -14.69 -6.01
C ASP A 892 -19.76 -15.62 -4.78
N PHE A 893 -19.73 -16.95 -5.00
CA PHE A 893 -19.71 -17.95 -3.92
C PHE A 893 -18.40 -17.97 -3.09
N LEU A 894 -17.40 -17.19 -3.48
CA LEU A 894 -16.15 -17.02 -2.73
C LEU A 894 -16.14 -15.76 -1.85
N LEU A 895 -17.14 -14.89 -2.00
CA LEU A 895 -17.27 -13.65 -1.22
C LEU A 895 -18.10 -13.84 0.06
N SER A 896 -18.72 -15.01 0.23
CA SER A 896 -19.43 -15.39 1.44
C SER A 896 -18.48 -16.00 2.49
N ALA A 897 -17.95 -15.15 3.37
CA ALA A 897 -17.24 -15.58 4.59
C ALA A 897 -18.19 -16.13 5.69
N SER A 898 -19.28 -16.78 5.27
CA SER A 898 -20.21 -17.51 6.14
C SER A 898 -19.86 -19.00 6.09
N PRO A 899 -19.46 -19.64 7.21
CA PRO A 899 -19.40 -21.10 7.26
C PRO A 899 -20.80 -21.69 7.07
N VAL A 900 -20.84 -22.91 6.52
CA VAL A 900 -21.98 -23.84 6.57
C VAL A 900 -21.85 -24.69 7.83
#